data_AF-U2AW41-F1
#
_entry.id   AF-U2AW41-F1
#
_cell.length_a   1.000
_cell.length_b   1.000
_cell.length_c   1.000
_cell.angle_alpha   90.00
_cell.angle_beta   90.00
_cell.angle_gamma   90.00
#
_symmetry.space_group_name_H-M   'P 1'
#
loop_
_entity.id
_entity.type
_entity.pdbx_description
1 polymer ?
#
loop_
_entity_poly.entity_id
_entity_poly.type
_entity_poly.pdbx_seq_one_letter_code
_entity_poly.pdbx_strand_id
1 'polypeptide(L)'
;MKAIFRFLFLLIGLQVLQAQDNLQAINQHFAQSSSVVWSLTLPHTKEPLPIHWQERQGTFNSKGYRSFVGYYGETFVGTLTLSEQTLFGEILYGGKSYVLTVSDAGVLQLTQEQKTRCGAAAIQKKNTSKASRGVGFRNAFPESDEDKNDPPITPPTPYNLLYPKSLIHTDGVWRLYRLALPVDYSYYIMKKPFNGNKAKIKAFWYATETFLNELYGNDIGVHFELIDDDRLIITSQENALFPKKVSGNEVVNNATEIFNKYYNPKNYDLAVVLTDFRERYNGLAAVYSAYQQHQKASAAARPVGPSTIAHEIGHMFGADHTFSNGGVYSEKTETDRGQSIMSYGHEYPRDFFSLVSVQIIRAFLGNSMAYYADRAYTQERGKRVEGTGTNLVYGVKTQNRPPSLERARLKQEYVIPQNTYFQFYLTATDPEGDALTYMAHPADRRFHSSRSNAQFLTYKGTASSHIRFQEEWFEVERNTFAVAKGTVSYHPGTFTFWLGVADHNKKDPHHVPQYDVVETKVKIVKGKPFEIQGFDNGAKYKPNKVYHAGDRLTLHWQVDTNIFQEKSKVRILLSDDSGKTYKYVLVEEAPNNGSCEITLPNVAIGTTHGYFGNPKGQGVIKVEVIDGLAYALSTKSPYKDGGFILEKNNKAQAPLAFVTSSLPPQQLIVTCTEAIPSPTTIALQGGCGAITKTVQQQSLSIAKFCYALKRTYTFTDECQAQLTFEQTIMVKDEQSPNFVGPLPKDLTIEEGTPIPAQATLTATDNCQEVKVVTNQQQQLKEGRLAKVIYQWVATDNCANSTTYTQVITITPRAPLMFLTADLPKDVELSCTAALPQVMTLHTEGGCPPISLTYKDVKQQGSCPEAYTLLRTYTATDHCGTAIHYTQRIVVSDNTAPTFVGQLPQDQRIEEGTPLPKPVTLTAIDDCGKATVAFQKTKIKGTPDKVLYQWIASDACGNKVMHTQTITLVPKPAPKPDPIPVPKPTPTPKLDPTPVPKPDPAPVPKPDPIPAPKPTPKPDPAPTPKPDPTPVPKPDPIPAPKPTPKPDPAPVPKPDPIPSLPNSVEEIRPIVVYNAVSSEDGSENYFKVENTDPNTPIEVLIFNEMGIPVYENDHYQAQGDYFTGYANVRGVVARGQRLPSGTYFYVLSYVHGGRQETKKGFLYLK
;
A
#
# COMPACT_ATOMS: atom_id res chain seq x y z
N MET A 1 36.25 90.00 -14.53
CA MET A 1 34.94 89.42 -14.19
C MET A 1 34.91 87.95 -14.60
N LYS A 2 35.54 87.10 -13.80
CA LYS A 2 35.62 85.65 -14.01
C LYS A 2 35.50 84.98 -12.63
N ALA A 3 34.29 85.02 -12.09
CA ALA A 3 33.80 84.29 -10.94
C ALA A 3 32.26 84.37 -10.99
N ILE A 4 31.57 83.29 -10.62
CA ILE A 4 30.09 83.19 -10.49
C ILE A 4 29.36 82.99 -11.82
N PHE A 5 29.38 81.77 -12.37
CA PHE A 5 28.24 81.09 -13.03
C PHE A 5 28.64 79.64 -13.40
N ARG A 6 29.15 78.90 -12.41
CA ARG A 6 29.37 77.45 -12.43
C ARG A 6 28.81 76.84 -11.15
N PHE A 7 27.51 77.03 -10.89
CA PHE A 7 26.77 76.37 -9.80
C PHE A 7 25.28 76.66 -10.04
N LEU A 8 24.65 75.92 -10.96
CA LEU A 8 23.19 75.60 -10.99
C LEU A 8 22.87 74.87 -12.32
N PHE A 9 23.36 73.65 -12.46
CA PHE A 9 22.71 72.58 -13.24
C PHE A 9 23.15 71.27 -12.59
N LEU A 10 22.70 71.13 -11.34
CA LEU A 10 22.83 69.96 -10.50
C LEU A 10 21.40 69.67 -10.03
N LEU A 11 20.57 69.14 -10.93
CA LEU A 11 19.27 68.49 -10.66
C LEU A 11 18.65 68.09 -12.00
N ILE A 12 18.11 66.87 -12.04
CA ILE A 12 17.36 66.23 -13.14
C ILE A 12 18.21 65.63 -14.27
N GLY A 13 19.05 64.67 -13.87
CA GLY A 13 19.42 63.52 -14.70
C GLY A 13 19.06 62.25 -13.93
N LEU A 14 17.76 61.95 -13.80
CA LEU A 14 17.29 60.69 -13.24
C LEU A 14 17.51 59.58 -14.27
N GLN A 15 18.70 58.98 -14.21
CA GLN A 15 18.88 57.59 -14.60
C GLN A 15 17.98 56.75 -13.68
N VAL A 16 17.01 56.04 -14.25
CA VAL A 16 16.32 54.97 -13.52
C VAL A 16 17.32 53.82 -13.39
N LEU A 17 18.14 53.86 -12.35
CA LEU A 17 18.76 52.65 -11.80
C LEU A 17 17.62 51.76 -11.31
N GLN A 18 17.56 50.52 -11.79
CA GLN A 18 16.78 49.49 -11.12
C GLN A 18 17.34 49.35 -9.70
N ALA A 19 16.54 49.70 -8.69
CA ALA A 19 16.89 49.36 -7.31
C ALA A 19 16.97 47.83 -7.21
N GLN A 20 18.18 47.28 -7.03
CA GLN A 20 18.30 45.86 -6.71
C GLN A 20 17.74 45.65 -5.30
N ASP A 21 16.87 44.65 -5.13
CA ASP A 21 16.34 44.28 -3.83
C ASP A 21 17.49 43.94 -2.86
N ASN A 22 17.50 44.62 -1.72
CA ASN A 22 18.39 44.31 -0.60
C ASN A 22 17.69 43.29 0.31
N LEU A 23 18.44 42.33 0.86
CA LEU A 23 17.98 41.27 1.75
C LEU A 23 17.06 41.78 2.88
N GLN A 24 17.32 42.95 3.46
CA GLN A 24 16.46 43.50 4.51
C GLN A 24 15.04 43.82 3.99
N ALA A 25 14.93 44.39 2.79
CA ALA A 25 13.64 44.67 2.16
C ALA A 25 12.91 43.38 1.78
N ILE A 26 13.65 42.38 1.28
CA ILE A 26 13.09 41.05 0.98
C ILE A 26 12.54 40.41 2.27
N ASN A 27 13.32 40.39 3.36
CA ASN A 27 12.88 39.86 4.64
C ASN A 27 11.64 40.58 5.18
N GLN A 28 11.59 41.91 5.07
CA GLN A 28 10.41 42.69 5.47
C GLN A 28 9.18 42.34 4.63
N HIS A 29 9.34 42.15 3.32
CA HIS A 29 8.26 41.75 2.42
C HIS A 29 7.70 40.38 2.80
N PHE A 30 8.59 39.41 3.06
CA PHE A 30 8.20 38.05 3.45
C PHE A 30 7.73 37.93 4.91
N ALA A 31 7.94 38.95 5.76
CA ALA A 31 7.49 38.95 7.16
C ALA A 31 5.99 39.23 7.32
N GLN A 32 5.33 39.78 6.28
CA GLN A 32 3.94 40.26 6.38
C GLN A 32 2.91 39.12 6.40
N SER A 33 3.24 37.96 5.83
CA SER A 33 2.30 36.83 5.66
C SER A 33 3.07 35.53 5.44
N SER A 34 2.43 34.39 5.72
CA SER A 34 2.92 33.05 5.37
C SER A 34 2.73 32.73 3.87
N SER A 35 1.95 33.54 3.15
CA SER A 35 1.83 33.50 1.69
C SER A 35 2.04 34.89 1.10
N VAL A 36 3.00 35.01 0.19
CA VAL A 36 3.47 36.29 -0.35
C VAL A 36 3.70 36.19 -1.85
N VAL A 37 3.27 37.20 -2.60
CA VAL A 37 3.65 37.36 -4.01
C VAL A 37 4.92 38.19 -4.08
N TRP A 38 5.98 37.63 -4.67
CA TRP A 38 7.21 38.36 -4.94
C TRP A 38 7.63 38.16 -6.39
N SER A 39 7.83 39.28 -7.08
CA SER A 39 8.12 39.28 -8.51
C SER A 39 9.61 39.39 -8.77
N LEU A 40 10.14 38.50 -9.59
CA LEU A 40 11.57 38.42 -9.91
C LEU A 40 11.83 38.79 -11.37
N THR A 41 12.73 39.74 -11.60
CA THR A 41 13.17 40.06 -12.96
C THR A 41 14.30 39.11 -13.35
N LEU A 42 14.00 38.13 -14.22
CA LEU A 42 14.99 37.15 -14.67
C LEU A 42 15.99 37.78 -15.66
N PRO A 43 17.25 37.29 -15.73
CA PRO A 43 18.22 37.74 -16.72
C PRO A 43 17.66 37.58 -18.14
N HIS A 44 17.75 38.64 -18.94
CA HIS A 44 17.24 38.70 -20.32
C HIS A 44 15.70 38.72 -20.47
N THR A 45 14.96 38.98 -19.39
CA THR A 45 13.51 39.28 -19.44
C THR A 45 13.28 40.73 -19.00
N LYS A 46 12.37 41.43 -19.68
CA LYS A 46 12.04 42.83 -19.36
C LYS A 46 10.98 42.97 -18.26
N GLU A 47 10.14 41.96 -18.07
CA GLU A 47 9.05 41.98 -17.11
C GLU A 47 9.36 41.12 -15.87
N PRO A 48 8.96 41.57 -14.67
CA PRO A 48 9.05 40.76 -13.45
C PRO A 48 8.12 39.54 -13.52
N LEU A 49 8.63 38.37 -13.11
CA LEU A 49 7.87 37.12 -12.98
C LEU A 49 7.21 37.04 -11.59
N PRO A 50 5.88 37.18 -11.46
CA PRO A 50 5.20 37.13 -10.16
C PRO A 50 5.10 35.69 -9.66
N ILE A 51 5.80 35.36 -8.57
CA ILE A 51 5.76 34.03 -7.97
C ILE A 51 4.99 34.09 -6.65
N HIS A 52 4.05 33.17 -6.47
CA HIS A 52 3.34 32.96 -5.22
C HIS A 52 4.17 32.05 -4.31
N TRP A 53 4.76 32.63 -3.28
CA TRP A 53 5.55 31.92 -2.28
C TRP A 53 4.68 31.51 -1.10
N GLN A 54 4.80 30.26 -0.68
CA GLN A 54 4.10 29.69 0.45
C GLN A 54 5.11 29.12 1.43
N GLU A 55 5.06 29.58 2.68
CA GLU A 55 5.97 29.12 3.72
C GLU A 55 5.72 27.64 4.05
N ARG A 56 6.80 26.90 4.28
CA ARG A 56 6.79 25.56 4.87
C ARG A 56 7.38 25.65 6.27
N GLN A 57 6.63 25.20 7.26
CA GLN A 57 7.05 25.17 8.65
C GLN A 57 7.93 23.94 8.90
N GLY A 58 9.02 24.10 9.64
CA GLY A 58 9.97 23.04 9.96
C GLY A 58 10.89 23.40 11.14
N THR A 59 11.84 22.53 11.43
CA THR A 59 12.79 22.69 12.55
C THR A 59 13.78 23.85 12.35
N PHE A 60 13.88 24.35 11.12
CA PHE A 60 14.70 25.49 10.73
C PHE A 60 14.09 26.84 11.15
N ASN A 61 12.77 26.93 11.35
CA ASN A 61 12.09 28.17 11.80
C ASN A 61 12.63 28.65 13.14
N SER A 62 12.81 27.74 14.11
CA SER A 62 13.39 28.09 15.42
C SER A 62 14.84 28.57 15.37
N LYS A 63 15.51 28.41 14.21
CA LYS A 63 16.91 28.79 13.99
C LYS A 63 17.03 30.08 13.17
N GLY A 64 15.92 30.80 12.95
CA GLY A 64 15.90 32.05 12.21
C GLY A 64 15.91 31.90 10.69
N TYR A 65 15.60 30.71 10.17
CA TYR A 65 15.45 30.45 8.74
C TYR A 65 13.98 30.20 8.38
N ARG A 66 13.52 30.71 7.26
CA ARG A 66 12.16 30.50 6.75
C ARG A 66 12.24 30.01 5.31
N SER A 67 11.62 28.87 5.02
CA SER A 67 11.67 28.24 3.70
C SER A 67 10.30 28.29 3.03
N PHE A 68 10.30 28.47 1.73
CA PHE A 68 9.11 28.73 0.92
C PHE A 68 9.15 27.88 -0.36
N VAL A 69 7.96 27.44 -0.76
CA VAL A 69 7.68 26.83 -2.06
C VAL A 69 7.04 27.89 -2.95
N GLY A 70 7.57 28.06 -4.16
CA GLY A 70 7.09 29.01 -5.15
C GLY A 70 6.23 28.35 -6.22
N TYR A 71 5.09 28.97 -6.53
CA TYR A 71 4.22 28.58 -7.64
C TYR A 71 3.99 29.75 -8.61
N TYR A 72 3.97 29.45 -9.92
CA TYR A 72 3.49 30.35 -10.97
C TYR A 72 2.21 29.77 -11.56
N GLY A 73 1.06 30.38 -11.22
CA GLY A 73 -0.23 29.69 -11.33
C GLY A 73 -0.25 28.45 -10.43
N GLU A 74 -0.62 27.30 -10.99
CA GLU A 74 -0.59 26.01 -10.29
C GLU A 74 0.75 25.27 -10.42
N THR A 75 1.70 25.80 -11.20
CA THR A 75 2.96 25.13 -11.50
C THR A 75 4.00 25.41 -10.43
N PHE A 76 4.57 24.35 -9.85
CA PHE A 76 5.72 24.47 -8.96
C PHE A 76 6.93 25.00 -9.74
N VAL A 77 7.49 26.12 -9.29
CA VAL A 77 8.63 26.77 -9.96
C VAL A 77 9.89 26.78 -9.11
N GLY A 78 9.89 26.26 -7.89
CA GLY A 78 11.10 26.10 -7.08
C GLY A 78 10.97 26.56 -5.64
N THR A 79 12.10 26.74 -4.96
CA THR A 79 12.15 26.99 -3.51
C THR A 79 13.07 28.14 -3.13
N LEU A 80 12.80 28.72 -1.98
CA LEU A 80 13.53 29.86 -1.42
C LEU A 80 13.67 29.68 0.09
N THR A 81 14.85 29.92 0.63
CA THR A 81 15.09 30.01 2.07
C THR A 81 15.70 31.35 2.41
N LEU A 82 15.13 32.00 3.42
CA LEU A 82 15.47 33.33 3.92
C LEU A 82 15.95 33.26 5.37
N SER A 83 16.85 34.15 5.74
CA SER A 83 17.26 34.44 7.11
C SER A 83 17.65 35.91 7.21
N GLU A 84 17.92 36.42 8.41
CA GLU A 84 18.41 37.80 8.59
C GLU A 84 19.72 38.07 7.84
N GLN A 85 20.57 37.06 7.68
CA GLN A 85 21.94 37.20 7.17
C GLN A 85 22.12 36.74 5.72
N THR A 86 21.24 35.87 5.22
CA THR A 86 21.39 35.29 3.89
C THR A 86 20.08 34.81 3.27
N LEU A 87 20.16 34.51 1.97
CA LEU A 87 19.09 33.98 1.13
C LEU A 87 19.69 32.96 0.17
N PHE A 88 19.03 31.81 0.02
CA PHE A 88 19.34 30.83 -1.02
C PHE A 88 18.05 30.29 -1.64
N GLY A 89 18.00 30.16 -2.96
CA GLY A 89 16.89 29.51 -3.66
C GLY A 89 17.25 29.01 -5.04
N GLU A 90 16.38 28.19 -5.60
CA GLU A 90 16.42 27.77 -7.00
C GLU A 90 15.04 27.90 -7.62
N ILE A 91 14.97 28.47 -8.82
CA ILE A 91 13.77 28.63 -9.61
C ILE A 91 13.94 27.95 -10.97
N LEU A 92 12.98 27.10 -11.32
CA LEU A 92 12.83 26.41 -12.59
C LEU A 92 11.75 27.13 -13.39
N TYR A 93 12.14 27.90 -14.41
CA TYR A 93 11.19 28.65 -15.24
C TYR A 93 11.67 28.75 -16.68
N GLY A 94 10.75 28.69 -17.64
CA GLY A 94 11.07 28.80 -19.08
C GLY A 94 12.14 27.79 -19.52
N GLY A 95 12.17 26.62 -18.89
CA GLY A 95 13.14 25.57 -19.19
C GLY A 95 14.56 25.78 -18.64
N LYS A 96 14.76 26.78 -17.80
CA LYS A 96 16.06 27.14 -17.24
C LYS A 96 16.00 27.06 -15.72
N SER A 97 17.14 26.76 -15.11
CA SER A 97 17.36 26.92 -13.67
C SER A 97 18.03 28.25 -13.38
N TYR A 98 17.51 28.94 -12.37
CA TYR A 98 18.01 30.20 -11.86
C TYR A 98 18.29 30.05 -10.36
N VAL A 99 19.53 30.32 -9.96
CA VAL A 99 19.95 30.27 -8.57
C VAL A 99 19.91 31.66 -7.97
N LEU A 100 19.29 31.77 -6.80
CA LEU A 100 19.11 32.99 -6.04
C LEU A 100 20.07 32.97 -4.86
N THR A 101 20.91 33.98 -4.78
CA THR A 101 21.83 34.19 -3.65
C THR A 101 21.90 35.66 -3.29
N VAL A 102 22.57 36.01 -2.20
CA VAL A 102 22.92 37.41 -1.89
C VAL A 102 24.43 37.60 -1.88
N SER A 103 24.86 38.77 -2.36
CA SER A 103 26.25 39.22 -2.23
C SER A 103 26.60 39.50 -0.77
N ASP A 104 27.89 39.68 -0.47
CA ASP A 104 28.32 40.04 0.88
C ASP A 104 27.85 41.44 1.30
N ALA A 105 27.38 42.27 0.35
CA ALA A 105 26.72 43.54 0.59
C ALA A 105 25.18 43.43 0.79
N GLY A 106 24.63 42.21 0.86
CA GLY A 106 23.20 41.96 1.05
C GLY A 106 22.34 42.14 -0.20
N VAL A 107 22.95 42.34 -1.37
CA VAL A 107 22.24 42.58 -2.64
C VAL A 107 21.88 41.26 -3.31
N LEU A 108 20.63 41.10 -3.76
CA LEU A 108 20.17 39.93 -4.50
C LEU A 108 21.01 39.70 -5.77
N GLN A 109 21.45 38.46 -5.96
CA GLN A 109 22.16 37.97 -7.14
C GLN A 109 21.39 36.81 -7.74
N LEU A 110 20.99 36.98 -9.01
CA LEU A 110 20.29 35.96 -9.79
C LEU A 110 21.22 35.42 -10.87
N THR A 111 21.55 34.14 -10.79
CA THR A 111 22.47 33.48 -11.73
C THR A 111 21.72 32.41 -12.52
N GLN A 112 21.65 32.57 -13.84
CA GLN A 112 21.14 31.49 -14.71
C GLN A 112 22.20 30.38 -14.81
N GLU A 113 21.80 29.13 -14.59
CA GLU A 113 22.66 27.97 -14.82
C GLU A 113 22.97 27.82 -16.32
N GLN A 114 24.23 27.52 -16.67
CA GLN A 114 24.64 27.23 -18.05
C GLN A 114 25.09 25.78 -18.19
N LYS A 115 24.47 25.07 -19.16
CA LYS A 115 24.82 23.73 -19.68
C LYS A 115 25.43 22.78 -18.66
N THR A 116 24.59 22.04 -17.96
CA THR A 116 25.04 21.02 -17.02
C THR A 116 24.82 19.61 -17.56
N ARG A 117 25.74 18.71 -17.19
CA ARG A 117 25.70 17.28 -17.47
C ARG A 117 25.78 16.59 -16.10
N CYS A 118 24.86 15.68 -15.79
CA CYS A 118 25.16 14.65 -14.79
C CYS A 118 25.94 13.50 -15.49
N GLY A 119 26.52 12.58 -14.72
CA GLY A 119 27.47 11.54 -15.13
C GLY A 119 27.47 11.14 -16.61
N ALA A 120 28.58 11.38 -17.29
CA ALA A 120 28.84 10.78 -18.60
C ALA A 120 29.74 9.56 -18.41
N ALA A 121 29.35 8.41 -18.97
CA ALA A 121 30.30 7.35 -19.27
C ALA A 121 31.45 7.95 -20.09
N ALA A 122 32.69 7.68 -19.68
CA ALA A 122 33.87 8.22 -20.32
C ALA A 122 33.84 7.91 -21.83
N ILE A 123 33.81 8.95 -22.66
CA ILE A 123 34.14 8.83 -24.09
C ILE A 123 35.57 8.33 -24.13
N GLN A 124 35.76 7.05 -24.50
CA GLN A 124 37.08 6.50 -24.73
C GLN A 124 37.76 7.34 -25.81
N LYS A 125 38.85 8.02 -25.46
CA LYS A 125 39.79 8.53 -26.46
C LYS A 125 40.38 7.31 -27.15
N LYS A 126 40.22 7.24 -28.48
CA LYS A 126 40.98 6.32 -29.33
C LYS A 126 42.47 6.46 -29.01
N ASN A 127 43.13 5.33 -28.78
CA ASN A 127 44.56 5.14 -28.53
C ASN A 127 45.02 5.35 -27.08
N THR A 128 44.92 4.29 -26.26
CA THR A 128 45.97 3.92 -25.29
C THR A 128 45.81 2.46 -24.90
N SER A 129 46.94 1.77 -24.76
CA SER A 129 47.06 0.33 -24.54
C SER A 129 46.64 -0.12 -23.15
N LYS A 130 46.09 -1.34 -23.09
CA LYS A 130 45.73 -2.17 -21.94
C LYS A 130 46.56 -1.90 -20.67
N ALA A 131 45.91 -1.40 -19.60
CA ALA A 131 45.98 -1.87 -18.20
C ALA A 131 45.56 -0.77 -17.21
N SER A 132 44.29 -0.78 -16.77
CA SER A 132 43.88 -0.65 -15.37
C SER A 132 42.35 -0.62 -15.32
N ARG A 133 41.80 -1.65 -14.68
CA ARG A 133 40.37 -1.84 -14.43
C ARG A 133 39.95 -0.90 -13.30
N GLY A 134 39.01 0.02 -13.58
CA GLY A 134 38.14 0.56 -12.54
C GLY A 134 37.01 -0.43 -12.31
N VAL A 135 36.91 -0.98 -11.11
CA VAL A 135 35.85 -1.94 -10.73
C VAL A 135 34.56 -1.15 -10.49
N GLY A 136 33.73 -1.04 -11.52
CA GLY A 136 32.30 -0.78 -11.39
C GLY A 136 31.57 -2.08 -11.73
N PHE A 137 30.72 -2.59 -10.83
CA PHE A 137 29.86 -3.73 -11.14
C PHE A 137 28.92 -3.34 -12.28
N ARG A 138 29.25 -3.75 -13.51
CA ARG A 138 28.37 -4.01 -14.69
C ARG A 138 29.25 -4.19 -15.94
N ASN A 139 30.01 -5.29 -15.97
CA ASN A 139 30.59 -5.83 -17.21
C ASN A 139 29.87 -7.14 -17.50
N ALA A 140 28.84 -7.14 -18.35
CA ALA A 140 28.41 -8.30 -19.15
C ALA A 140 27.13 -8.03 -19.96
N PHE A 141 27.11 -7.04 -20.86
CA PHE A 141 26.18 -7.12 -22.00
C PHE A 141 26.90 -6.58 -23.25
N PRO A 142 27.00 -7.37 -24.35
CA PRO A 142 27.55 -6.87 -25.60
C PRO A 142 26.69 -5.73 -26.13
N GLU A 143 27.33 -4.67 -26.60
CA GLU A 143 26.69 -3.60 -27.38
C GLU A 143 26.00 -4.25 -28.59
N SER A 144 24.67 -4.26 -28.60
CA SER A 144 23.90 -4.68 -29.77
C SER A 144 23.08 -3.51 -30.29
N ASP A 145 23.17 -3.25 -31.60
CA ASP A 145 22.27 -2.36 -32.32
C ASP A 145 20.87 -2.98 -32.56
N GLU A 146 20.60 -4.13 -31.94
CA GLU A 146 19.32 -4.81 -32.04
C GLU A 146 18.24 -3.99 -31.35
N ASP A 147 17.17 -3.68 -32.09
CA ASP A 147 15.94 -3.04 -31.60
C ASP A 147 15.10 -4.04 -30.78
N LYS A 148 15.70 -4.58 -29.72
CA LYS A 148 14.99 -5.29 -28.69
C LYS A 148 14.47 -4.23 -27.74
N ASN A 149 13.18 -3.88 -27.86
CA ASN A 149 12.49 -3.31 -26.70
C ASN A 149 12.84 -4.19 -25.50
N ASP A 150 13.16 -3.60 -24.34
CA ASP A 150 13.07 -4.38 -23.12
C ASP A 150 11.68 -5.04 -23.12
N PRO A 151 11.56 -6.32 -22.71
CA PRO A 151 10.26 -6.96 -22.61
C PRO A 151 9.30 -6.06 -21.82
N PRO A 152 7.98 -6.08 -22.11
CA PRO A 152 7.00 -5.26 -21.42
C PRO A 152 7.23 -5.34 -19.91
N ILE A 153 7.10 -4.21 -19.20
CA ILE A 153 7.28 -4.19 -17.76
C ILE A 153 6.32 -5.21 -17.17
N THR A 154 6.89 -6.30 -16.68
CA THR A 154 6.12 -7.34 -16.00
C THR A 154 5.76 -6.78 -14.63
N PRO A 155 4.52 -6.98 -14.16
CA PRO A 155 4.15 -6.62 -12.81
C PRO A 155 5.19 -7.21 -11.83
N PRO A 156 5.73 -6.41 -10.91
CA PRO A 156 6.76 -6.91 -9.99
C PRO A 156 6.21 -8.11 -9.23
N THR A 157 7.01 -9.17 -9.08
CA THR A 157 6.63 -10.35 -8.29
C THR A 157 6.38 -9.92 -6.85
N PRO A 158 5.12 -9.92 -6.36
CA PRO A 158 4.80 -9.19 -5.14
C PRO A 158 5.03 -10.06 -3.91
N TYR A 159 5.78 -9.53 -2.94
CA TYR A 159 5.73 -10.02 -1.56
C TYR A 159 4.70 -9.24 -0.72
N ASN A 160 4.35 -8.00 -1.08
CA ASN A 160 3.47 -7.10 -0.30
C ASN A 160 2.63 -6.09 -1.13
N LEU A 161 2.23 -6.43 -2.36
CA LEU A 161 1.48 -5.50 -3.22
C LEU A 161 0.02 -5.39 -2.76
N LEU A 162 -0.41 -4.21 -2.29
CA LEU A 162 -1.80 -3.96 -1.86
C LEU A 162 -2.80 -4.09 -3.01
N TYR A 163 -2.38 -3.73 -4.23
CA TYR A 163 -3.22 -3.71 -5.42
C TYR A 163 -2.55 -4.54 -6.54
N PRO A 164 -2.80 -5.85 -6.60
CA PRO A 164 -2.02 -6.80 -7.41
C PRO A 164 -2.10 -6.56 -8.94
N LYS A 165 -3.05 -5.74 -9.39
CA LYS A 165 -3.24 -5.38 -10.79
C LYS A 165 -2.62 -4.03 -11.18
N SER A 166 -2.06 -3.27 -10.23
CA SER A 166 -1.45 -1.97 -10.50
C SER A 166 -0.07 -2.12 -11.14
N LEU A 167 0.24 -1.26 -12.12
CA LEU A 167 1.55 -1.19 -12.77
C LEU A 167 2.59 -0.48 -11.89
N ILE A 168 2.15 0.48 -11.08
CA ILE A 168 2.98 1.17 -10.10
C ILE A 168 2.73 0.55 -8.74
N HIS A 169 3.76 -0.11 -8.21
CA HIS A 169 3.69 -0.75 -6.90
C HIS A 169 3.36 0.29 -5.82
N THR A 170 2.54 -0.10 -4.85
CA THR A 170 2.36 0.67 -3.63
C THR A 170 2.18 -0.28 -2.46
N ASP A 171 2.91 0.00 -1.39
CA ASP A 171 2.63 -0.56 -0.08
C ASP A 171 1.86 0.42 0.80
N GLY A 172 1.47 1.60 0.30
CA GLY A 172 0.75 2.62 1.06
C GLY A 172 1.51 3.11 2.29
N VAL A 173 2.85 3.14 2.27
CA VAL A 173 3.66 3.60 3.39
C VAL A 173 4.37 4.89 3.04
N TRP A 174 4.02 5.94 3.77
CA TRP A 174 4.75 7.21 3.78
C TRP A 174 6.05 7.01 4.54
N ARG A 175 7.18 7.49 4.00
CA ARG A 175 8.51 7.26 4.60
C ARG A 175 9.26 8.55 4.88
N LEU A 176 9.98 8.58 5.99
CA LEU A 176 10.86 9.68 6.36
C LEU A 176 12.32 9.24 6.37
N TYR A 177 13.17 9.92 5.59
CA TYR A 177 14.61 9.75 5.58
C TYR A 177 15.31 10.90 6.28
N ARG A 178 16.15 10.61 7.28
CA ARG A 178 17.07 11.60 7.84
C ARG A 178 18.23 11.81 6.87
N LEU A 179 18.26 12.97 6.23
CA LEU A 179 19.20 13.31 5.16
C LEU A 179 20.39 14.08 5.71
N ALA A 180 21.60 13.54 5.52
CA ALA A 180 22.85 14.26 5.74
C ALA A 180 23.40 14.83 4.42
N LEU A 181 23.81 16.09 4.44
CA LEU A 181 24.47 16.74 3.29
C LEU A 181 25.88 17.20 3.69
N PRO A 182 26.82 16.27 3.96
CA PRO A 182 28.16 16.63 4.42
C PRO A 182 28.88 17.49 3.38
N VAL A 183 29.36 18.65 3.81
CA VAL A 183 30.13 19.59 3.00
C VAL A 183 31.61 19.37 3.26
N ASP A 184 32.28 18.74 2.31
CA ASP A 184 33.72 18.53 2.39
C ASP A 184 34.49 19.86 2.27
N TYR A 185 35.69 19.89 2.83
CA TYR A 185 36.53 21.09 2.89
C TYR A 185 36.75 21.71 1.50
N SER A 186 36.95 20.86 0.48
CA SER A 186 37.18 21.29 -0.88
C SER A 186 36.03 22.14 -1.44
N TYR A 187 34.78 21.81 -1.11
CA TYR A 187 33.59 22.52 -1.55
C TYR A 187 33.26 23.70 -0.63
N TYR A 188 33.48 23.55 0.68
CA TYR A 188 33.30 24.62 1.68
C TYR A 188 34.05 25.90 1.29
N ILE A 189 35.32 25.79 0.89
CA ILE A 189 36.17 26.94 0.53
C ILE A 189 35.95 27.48 -0.89
N MET A 190 35.09 26.86 -1.71
CA MET A 190 34.86 27.34 -3.07
C MET A 190 34.23 28.74 -3.02
N LYS A 191 34.75 29.65 -3.86
CA LYS A 191 34.27 31.04 -3.96
C LYS A 191 32.76 31.16 -4.22
N LYS A 192 32.18 30.15 -4.86
CA LYS A 192 30.73 30.01 -5.08
C LYS A 192 30.35 28.53 -4.89
N PRO A 193 29.16 28.22 -4.35
CA PRO A 193 28.16 29.17 -3.87
C PRO A 193 28.40 29.70 -2.45
N PHE A 194 29.25 29.05 -1.64
CA PHE A 194 29.27 29.29 -0.19
C PHE A 194 30.41 30.18 0.33
N ASN A 195 31.59 30.17 -0.30
CA ASN A 195 32.74 30.99 0.09
C ASN A 195 33.09 30.89 1.58
N GLY A 196 33.06 29.68 2.15
CA GLY A 196 33.33 29.45 3.57
C GLY A 196 32.27 29.97 4.53
N ASN A 197 31.05 30.28 4.07
CA ASN A 197 29.98 30.81 4.92
C ASN A 197 28.98 29.71 5.31
N LYS A 198 28.99 29.33 6.60
CA LYS A 198 28.06 28.34 7.17
C LYS A 198 26.59 28.73 7.00
N ALA A 199 26.24 30.00 7.18
CA ALA A 199 24.84 30.44 7.04
C ALA A 199 24.32 30.23 5.60
N LYS A 200 25.16 30.47 4.58
CA LYS A 200 24.82 30.18 3.17
C LYS A 200 24.60 28.69 2.94
N ILE A 201 25.40 27.82 3.59
CA ILE A 201 25.23 26.36 3.53
C ILE A 201 23.92 25.93 4.17
N LYS A 202 23.58 26.43 5.36
CA LYS A 202 22.31 26.10 6.04
C LYS A 202 21.11 26.53 5.19
N ALA A 203 21.14 27.74 4.62
CA ALA A 203 20.09 28.21 3.72
C ALA A 203 19.92 27.29 2.49
N PHE A 204 21.02 26.82 1.90
CA PHE A 204 20.98 25.84 0.82
C PHE A 204 20.39 24.49 1.26
N TRP A 205 20.80 23.99 2.43
CA TRP A 205 20.29 22.72 2.95
C TRP A 205 18.77 22.76 3.17
N TYR A 206 18.23 23.83 3.78
CA TYR A 206 16.79 23.95 4.01
C TYR A 206 15.98 24.17 2.72
N ALA A 207 16.55 24.90 1.75
CA ALA A 207 15.95 24.97 0.41
C ALA A 207 15.93 23.59 -0.27
N THR A 208 16.97 22.78 -0.05
CA THR A 208 17.04 21.41 -0.57
C THR A 208 16.02 20.49 0.08
N GLU A 209 15.89 20.49 1.40
CA GLU A 209 14.83 19.76 2.10
C GLU A 209 13.43 20.13 1.59
N THR A 210 13.17 21.44 1.47
CA THR A 210 11.89 21.96 0.98
C THR A 210 11.60 21.49 -0.46
N PHE A 211 12.60 21.53 -1.35
CA PHE A 211 12.45 21.10 -2.73
C PHE A 211 12.23 19.60 -2.82
N LEU A 212 13.01 18.81 -2.07
CA LEU A 212 12.88 17.36 -2.03
C LEU A 212 11.51 16.94 -1.53
N ASN A 213 10.99 17.56 -0.46
CA ASN A 213 9.68 17.23 0.07
C ASN A 213 8.54 17.62 -0.87
N GLU A 214 8.66 18.73 -1.60
CA GLU A 214 7.68 19.10 -2.62
C GLU A 214 7.70 18.16 -3.84
N LEU A 215 8.86 17.61 -4.20
CA LEU A 215 8.98 16.68 -5.34
C LEU A 215 8.65 15.22 -4.93
N TYR A 216 9.40 14.66 -3.98
CA TYR A 216 9.26 13.26 -3.56
C TYR A 216 8.00 13.00 -2.73
N GLY A 217 7.50 13.99 -2.01
CA GLY A 217 6.21 13.89 -1.31
C GLY A 217 5.08 13.71 -2.33
N ASN A 218 5.03 14.60 -3.33
CA ASN A 218 3.97 14.62 -4.34
C ASN A 218 4.05 13.46 -5.36
N ASP A 219 5.25 12.93 -5.67
CA ASP A 219 5.39 11.91 -6.71
C ASP A 219 5.67 10.48 -6.18
N ILE A 220 6.25 10.35 -4.98
CA ILE A 220 6.77 9.06 -4.49
C ILE A 220 6.12 8.64 -3.15
N GLY A 221 5.82 9.60 -2.27
CA GLY A 221 5.42 9.35 -0.88
C GLY A 221 6.63 9.24 0.08
N VAL A 222 7.72 9.94 -0.25
CA VAL A 222 8.95 9.99 0.56
C VAL A 222 9.21 11.44 0.98
N HIS A 223 9.46 11.63 2.26
CA HIS A 223 9.91 12.89 2.84
C HIS A 223 11.31 12.75 3.43
N PHE A 224 11.97 13.89 3.55
CA PHE A 224 13.29 14.05 4.13
C PHE A 224 13.20 14.99 5.31
N GLU A 225 13.95 14.64 6.35
CA GLU A 225 14.26 15.50 7.48
C GLU A 225 15.76 15.77 7.42
N LEU A 226 16.13 17.04 7.21
CA LEU A 226 17.53 17.40 7.13
C LEU A 226 18.21 17.30 8.51
N ILE A 227 19.39 16.68 8.55
CA ILE A 227 20.25 16.67 9.73
C ILE A 227 21.01 17.98 9.79
N ASP A 228 20.51 18.90 10.60
CA ASP A 228 21.18 20.16 10.88
C ASP A 228 22.24 20.02 11.99
N ASP A 229 23.41 19.52 11.62
CA ASP A 229 24.59 19.38 12.49
C ASP A 229 25.81 20.09 11.89
N ASP A 230 26.43 20.96 12.66
CA ASP A 230 27.61 21.73 12.26
C ASP A 230 28.85 20.87 11.98
N ARG A 231 28.93 19.66 12.54
CA ARG A 231 29.99 18.70 12.24
C ARG A 231 29.97 18.25 10.78
N LEU A 232 28.81 18.30 10.13
CA LEU A 232 28.71 17.95 8.71
C LEU A 232 29.35 19.00 7.79
N ILE A 233 29.78 20.16 8.31
CA ILE A 233 30.48 21.19 7.54
C ILE A 233 31.97 21.13 7.88
N ILE A 234 32.77 20.54 6.99
CA ILE A 234 34.20 20.36 7.20
C ILE A 234 34.95 21.64 6.85
N THR A 235 35.47 22.34 7.85
CA THR A 235 36.07 23.67 7.68
C THR A 235 37.60 23.69 7.63
N SER A 236 38.29 22.56 7.83
CA SER A 236 39.75 22.48 7.75
C SER A 236 40.24 21.37 6.81
N GLN A 237 41.39 21.61 6.17
CA GLN A 237 41.95 20.67 5.19
C GLN A 237 42.39 19.35 5.80
N GLU A 238 42.86 19.37 7.04
CA GLU A 238 43.31 18.18 7.77
C GLU A 238 42.17 17.18 8.06
N ASN A 239 40.93 17.69 8.15
CA ASN A 239 39.73 16.92 8.43
C ASN A 239 38.90 16.65 7.16
N ALA A 240 39.42 16.99 5.99
CA ALA A 240 38.73 16.76 4.72
C ALA A 240 38.36 15.28 4.57
N LEU A 241 37.12 15.01 4.13
CA LEU A 241 36.66 13.65 3.87
C LEU A 241 37.43 13.05 2.69
N PHE A 242 37.73 13.89 1.70
CA PHE A 242 38.44 13.49 0.50
C PHE A 242 39.58 14.45 0.17
N PRO A 243 40.69 13.95 -0.39
CA PRO A 243 41.67 14.80 -1.06
C PRO A 243 41.02 15.66 -2.16
N LYS A 244 41.59 16.85 -2.43
CA LYS A 244 41.07 17.74 -3.47
C LYS A 244 41.14 17.08 -4.84
N LYS A 245 40.06 17.18 -5.62
CA LYS A 245 39.97 16.68 -7.01
C LYS A 245 40.21 15.17 -7.16
N VAL A 246 39.72 14.40 -6.20
CA VAL A 246 39.54 12.95 -6.35
C VAL A 246 38.53 12.67 -7.47
N SER A 247 38.59 11.48 -8.07
CA SER A 247 37.60 11.10 -9.09
C SER A 247 36.22 10.91 -8.47
N GLY A 248 35.15 11.37 -9.11
CA GLY A 248 33.80 11.23 -8.55
C GLY A 248 33.40 9.78 -8.29
N ASN A 249 33.87 8.82 -9.11
CA ASN A 249 33.68 7.38 -8.85
C ASN A 249 34.33 6.94 -7.53
N GLU A 250 35.55 7.40 -7.26
CA GLU A 250 36.25 7.08 -6.02
C GLU A 250 35.58 7.72 -4.80
N VAL A 251 35.04 8.93 -4.96
CA VAL A 251 34.19 9.56 -3.93
C VAL A 251 32.98 8.67 -3.66
N VAL A 252 32.17 8.35 -4.67
CA VAL A 252 30.94 7.55 -4.52
C VAL A 252 31.20 6.15 -3.95
N ASN A 253 32.24 5.47 -4.42
CA ASN A 253 32.59 4.12 -3.98
C ASN A 253 33.01 4.08 -2.50
N ASN A 254 33.70 5.13 -2.02
CA ASN A 254 34.26 5.16 -0.67
C ASN A 254 33.47 6.03 0.32
N ALA A 255 32.49 6.81 -0.15
CA ALA A 255 31.78 7.82 0.65
C ALA A 255 31.14 7.25 1.90
N THR A 256 30.44 6.13 1.83
CA THR A 256 29.80 5.54 3.01
C THR A 256 30.81 5.12 4.07
N GLU A 257 31.90 4.46 3.67
CA GLU A 257 32.94 4.03 4.62
C GLU A 257 33.65 5.23 5.26
N ILE A 258 34.06 6.21 4.44
CA ILE A 258 34.78 7.40 4.89
C ILE A 258 33.89 8.27 5.78
N PHE A 259 32.65 8.53 5.36
CA PHE A 259 31.72 9.34 6.14
C PHE A 259 31.38 8.66 7.48
N ASN A 260 31.25 7.33 7.52
CA ASN A 260 30.99 6.60 8.77
C ASN A 260 32.15 6.61 9.77
N LYS A 261 33.39 6.87 9.33
CA LYS A 261 34.53 7.10 10.24
C LYS A 261 34.42 8.46 10.93
N TYR A 262 33.74 9.41 10.31
CA TYR A 262 33.59 10.78 10.80
C TYR A 262 32.27 11.01 11.55
N TYR A 263 31.18 10.41 11.07
CA TYR A 263 29.82 10.62 11.56
C TYR A 263 29.14 9.28 11.86
N ASN A 264 28.39 9.20 12.96
CA ASN A 264 27.81 7.93 13.40
C ASN A 264 26.78 7.43 12.38
N PRO A 265 26.92 6.20 11.82
CA PRO A 265 25.96 5.64 10.86
C PRO A 265 24.53 5.51 11.38
N LYS A 266 24.30 5.54 12.70
CA LYS A 266 22.93 5.51 13.27
C LYS A 266 22.21 6.86 13.21
N ASN A 267 22.94 7.95 12.95
CA ASN A 267 22.38 9.30 13.00
C ASN A 267 21.83 9.78 11.65
N TYR A 268 21.95 8.99 10.58
CA TYR A 268 21.45 9.33 9.25
C TYR A 268 20.95 8.11 8.49
N ASP A 269 20.02 8.34 7.57
CA ASP A 269 19.42 7.30 6.73
C ASP A 269 19.89 7.41 5.28
N LEU A 270 20.20 8.63 4.80
CA LEU A 270 20.72 8.87 3.47
C LEU A 270 21.73 10.01 3.51
N ALA A 271 22.76 9.99 2.66
CA ALA A 271 23.66 11.11 2.52
C ALA A 271 24.13 11.37 1.08
N VAL A 272 24.33 12.65 0.76
CA VAL A 272 24.96 13.11 -0.49
C VAL A 272 26.14 14.00 -0.13
N VAL A 273 27.36 13.58 -0.50
CA VAL A 273 28.60 14.30 -0.15
C VAL A 273 28.81 15.48 -1.10
N LEU A 274 28.88 16.69 -0.55
CA LEU A 274 29.18 17.90 -1.33
C LEU A 274 30.70 18.11 -1.37
N THR A 275 31.35 17.83 -2.51
CA THR A 275 32.82 17.84 -2.64
C THR A 275 33.27 18.26 -4.04
N ASP A 276 34.44 18.89 -4.17
CA ASP A 276 35.04 19.22 -5.46
C ASP A 276 35.85 18.04 -6.05
N PHE A 277 35.22 17.31 -6.97
CA PHE A 277 35.84 16.20 -7.71
C PHE A 277 36.35 16.61 -9.11
N ARG A 278 37.21 15.77 -9.70
CA ARG A 278 37.98 16.07 -10.92
C ARG A 278 37.15 16.26 -12.18
N GLU A 279 36.10 15.44 -12.35
CA GLU A 279 35.26 15.42 -13.54
C GLU A 279 34.40 16.69 -13.65
N ARG A 280 33.78 16.94 -14.81
CA ARG A 280 33.02 18.19 -15.09
C ARG A 280 31.50 18.07 -14.95
N TYR A 281 31.00 16.95 -14.45
CA TYR A 281 29.58 16.80 -14.12
C TYR A 281 29.27 17.39 -12.74
N ASN A 282 27.98 17.59 -12.46
CA ASN A 282 27.51 18.18 -11.20
C ASN A 282 27.16 17.16 -10.12
N GLY A 283 26.98 15.90 -10.47
CA GLY A 283 26.73 14.86 -9.50
C GLY A 283 26.95 13.47 -10.07
N LEU A 284 27.09 12.52 -9.16
CA LEU A 284 27.19 11.10 -9.40
C LEU A 284 26.66 10.35 -8.18
N ALA A 285 25.84 9.33 -8.40
CA ALA A 285 25.35 8.45 -7.35
C ALA A 285 25.40 6.98 -7.78
N ALA A 286 25.59 6.11 -6.79
CA ALA A 286 25.40 4.68 -6.98
C ALA A 286 23.89 4.37 -7.02
N VAL A 287 23.45 3.70 -8.08
CA VAL A 287 22.05 3.34 -8.26
C VAL A 287 21.62 2.30 -7.22
N TYR A 288 20.41 2.43 -6.64
CA TYR A 288 19.89 1.56 -5.56
C TYR A 288 20.64 1.63 -4.23
N SER A 289 21.51 2.62 -4.04
CA SER A 289 22.34 2.74 -2.83
C SER A 289 21.55 3.13 -1.57
N ALA A 290 20.35 3.71 -1.71
CA ALA A 290 19.50 4.12 -0.59
C ALA A 290 19.02 2.95 0.29
N TYR A 291 19.10 1.72 -0.21
CA TYR A 291 18.50 0.54 0.43
C TYR A 291 19.48 -0.26 1.32
N GLN A 292 20.77 0.09 1.32
CA GLN A 292 21.81 -0.70 1.98
C GLN A 292 22.66 0.15 2.93
N GLN A 293 22.85 -0.31 4.18
CA GLN A 293 23.59 0.42 5.21
C GLN A 293 25.04 0.76 4.80
N HIS A 294 25.67 -0.09 3.99
CA HIS A 294 27.04 0.10 3.53
C HIS A 294 27.16 0.96 2.27
N GLN A 295 26.04 1.42 1.68
CA GLN A 295 26.02 2.26 0.48
C GLN A 295 25.16 3.53 0.63
N LYS A 296 24.46 3.74 1.75
CA LYS A 296 23.51 4.85 1.94
C LYS A 296 24.10 6.27 1.89
N ALA A 297 25.41 6.43 1.73
CA ALA A 297 26.08 7.71 1.44
C ALA A 297 26.84 7.71 0.10
N SER A 298 26.63 6.72 -0.77
CA SER A 298 27.32 6.56 -2.06
C SER A 298 26.74 7.50 -3.13
N ALA A 299 26.78 8.79 -2.84
CA ALA A 299 26.44 9.87 -3.75
C ALA A 299 27.34 11.09 -3.49
N ALA A 300 27.70 11.79 -4.56
CA ALA A 300 28.54 12.97 -4.52
C ALA A 300 27.97 14.04 -5.44
N ALA A 301 28.00 15.29 -5.01
CA ALA A 301 27.50 16.41 -5.80
C ALA A 301 28.37 17.67 -5.65
N ARG A 302 28.43 18.43 -6.74
CA ARG A 302 28.76 19.85 -6.77
C ARG A 302 27.50 20.59 -7.20
N PRO A 303 26.49 20.68 -6.32
CA PRO A 303 25.16 21.10 -6.71
C PRO A 303 25.17 22.55 -7.19
N VAL A 304 24.42 22.81 -8.25
CA VAL A 304 24.08 24.20 -8.63
C VAL A 304 22.90 24.68 -7.80
N GLY A 305 21.93 23.81 -7.54
CA GLY A 305 20.78 24.02 -6.66
C GLY A 305 20.20 22.70 -6.17
N PRO A 306 19.13 22.76 -5.33
CA PRO A 306 18.36 21.61 -4.86
C PRO A 306 18.03 20.53 -5.90
N SER A 307 17.71 20.91 -7.13
CA SER A 307 17.34 19.99 -8.21
C SER A 307 18.45 18.98 -8.56
N THR A 308 19.72 19.38 -8.39
CA THR A 308 20.85 18.45 -8.58
C THR A 308 20.85 17.37 -7.51
N ILE A 309 20.60 17.74 -6.25
CA ILE A 309 20.53 16.78 -5.15
C ILE A 309 19.35 15.83 -5.34
N ALA A 310 18.19 16.36 -5.76
CA ALA A 310 17.03 15.54 -6.11
C ALA A 310 17.32 14.52 -7.20
N HIS A 311 18.02 14.91 -8.27
CA HIS A 311 18.44 13.98 -9.34
C HIS A 311 19.34 12.84 -8.81
N GLU A 312 20.36 13.16 -8.03
CA GLU A 312 21.27 12.14 -7.49
C GLU A 312 20.56 11.20 -6.51
N ILE A 313 19.68 11.73 -5.67
CA ILE A 313 18.84 10.91 -4.79
C ILE A 313 17.93 9.99 -5.63
N GLY A 314 17.44 10.44 -6.79
CA GLY A 314 16.65 9.63 -7.71
C GLY A 314 17.41 8.38 -8.16
N HIS A 315 18.69 8.52 -8.51
CA HIS A 315 19.58 7.39 -8.75
C HIS A 315 19.74 6.51 -7.51
N MET A 316 19.97 7.08 -6.32
CA MET A 316 20.08 6.29 -5.08
C MET A 316 18.83 5.44 -4.82
N PHE A 317 17.64 5.91 -5.20
CA PHE A 317 16.38 5.17 -5.13
C PHE A 317 16.15 4.20 -6.30
N GLY A 318 16.98 4.23 -7.34
CA GLY A 318 16.97 3.24 -8.41
C GLY A 318 16.66 3.77 -9.80
N ALA A 319 16.21 5.03 -9.92
CA ALA A 319 15.82 5.56 -11.21
C ALA A 319 17.04 5.73 -12.14
N ASP A 320 16.88 5.32 -13.39
CA ASP A 320 17.84 5.59 -14.46
C ASP A 320 17.51 6.92 -15.15
N HIS A 321 18.46 7.42 -15.96
CA HIS A 321 18.19 8.56 -16.84
C HIS A 321 17.06 8.25 -17.81
N THR A 322 16.26 9.23 -18.22
CA THR A 322 15.11 9.00 -19.11
C THR A 322 15.31 9.51 -20.54
N PHE A 323 16.29 10.37 -20.77
CA PHE A 323 16.47 11.09 -22.04
C PHE A 323 17.20 10.29 -23.13
N SER A 324 16.80 10.51 -24.39
CA SER A 324 17.23 9.73 -25.55
C SER A 324 18.75 9.73 -25.80
N ASN A 325 19.43 10.84 -25.49
CA ASN A 325 20.88 10.99 -25.69
C ASN A 325 21.75 10.53 -24.48
N GLY A 326 21.16 9.86 -23.48
CA GLY A 326 21.81 9.43 -22.23
C GLY A 326 22.74 8.22 -22.30
N GLY A 327 23.28 7.88 -23.47
CA GLY A 327 24.09 6.67 -23.63
C GLY A 327 23.29 5.39 -23.34
N VAL A 328 23.97 4.33 -22.92
CA VAL A 328 23.38 2.98 -22.71
C VAL A 328 22.74 2.77 -21.33
N TYR A 329 22.93 3.72 -20.40
CA TYR A 329 22.34 3.68 -19.05
C TYR A 329 21.25 4.76 -18.95
N SER A 330 20.31 4.70 -19.89
CA SER A 330 19.15 5.56 -19.98
C SER A 330 17.98 4.74 -20.50
N GLU A 331 16.80 5.01 -19.98
CA GLU A 331 15.52 4.44 -20.41
C GLU A 331 15.13 4.92 -21.80
N LYS A 332 15.62 6.10 -22.22
CA LYS A 332 15.35 6.74 -23.52
C LYS A 332 13.86 6.88 -23.86
N THR A 333 13.06 7.15 -22.85
CA THR A 333 11.62 7.40 -22.97
C THR A 333 11.33 8.88 -23.24
N GLU A 334 12.25 9.78 -22.91
CA GLU A 334 12.14 11.21 -23.12
C GLU A 334 12.99 11.69 -24.30
N THR A 335 12.48 12.64 -25.09
CA THR A 335 13.20 13.20 -26.24
C THR A 335 14.34 14.13 -25.81
N ASP A 336 15.35 14.23 -26.68
CA ASP A 336 16.52 15.09 -26.52
C ASP A 336 17.22 14.96 -25.16
N ARG A 337 17.15 16.01 -24.34
CA ARG A 337 17.74 16.11 -22.99
C ARG A 337 16.74 15.81 -21.88
N GLY A 338 15.52 15.45 -22.28
CA GLY A 338 14.37 15.15 -21.44
C GLY A 338 13.80 16.31 -20.63
N GLN A 339 12.73 16.00 -19.92
CA GLN A 339 11.84 16.93 -19.22
C GLN A 339 11.77 16.65 -17.72
N SER A 340 11.82 15.38 -17.28
CA SER A 340 11.67 15.05 -15.87
C SER A 340 12.92 15.35 -15.04
N ILE A 341 12.83 15.19 -13.71
CA ILE A 341 13.96 15.36 -12.80
C ILE A 341 15.14 14.43 -13.12
N MET A 342 14.88 13.24 -13.69
CA MET A 342 15.90 12.27 -14.10
C MET A 342 16.56 12.62 -15.45
N SER A 343 16.30 13.83 -15.96
CA SER A 343 16.82 14.36 -17.21
C SER A 343 17.71 15.59 -17.00
N TYR A 344 18.37 16.04 -18.08
CA TYR A 344 19.23 17.24 -18.05
C TYR A 344 18.45 18.54 -18.30
N GLY A 345 17.21 18.47 -18.81
CA GLY A 345 16.19 19.52 -18.73
C GLY A 345 16.64 20.94 -19.10
N HIS A 346 17.27 21.12 -20.26
CA HIS A 346 17.79 22.43 -20.68
C HIS A 346 16.70 23.37 -21.26
N GLU A 347 15.51 22.85 -21.58
CA GLU A 347 14.42 23.61 -22.19
C GLU A 347 13.06 23.38 -21.46
N TYR A 348 13.03 22.61 -20.37
CA TYR A 348 11.81 22.28 -19.62
C TYR A 348 12.04 22.30 -18.10
N PRO A 349 11.03 22.65 -17.28
CA PRO A 349 11.13 22.57 -15.82
C PRO A 349 11.37 21.12 -15.38
N ARG A 350 12.34 20.90 -14.49
CA ARG A 350 12.69 19.59 -13.93
C ARG A 350 12.12 19.43 -12.53
N ASP A 351 10.81 19.28 -12.46
CA ASP A 351 10.05 19.41 -11.21
C ASP A 351 9.05 18.26 -10.98
N PHE A 352 9.26 17.13 -11.66
CA PHE A 352 8.45 15.92 -11.56
C PHE A 352 9.25 14.66 -11.96
N PHE A 353 8.81 13.48 -11.53
CA PHE A 353 9.28 12.19 -12.02
C PHE A 353 8.42 11.67 -13.18
N SER A 354 9.05 11.07 -14.19
CA SER A 354 8.30 10.32 -15.20
C SER A 354 7.62 9.08 -14.56
N LEU A 355 6.47 8.65 -15.07
CA LEU A 355 5.82 7.40 -14.64
C LEU A 355 6.77 6.18 -14.64
N VAL A 356 7.70 6.11 -15.60
CA VAL A 356 8.73 5.05 -15.65
C VAL A 356 9.67 5.15 -14.45
N SER A 357 10.15 6.36 -14.12
CA SER A 357 10.97 6.60 -12.93
C SER A 357 10.20 6.28 -11.63
N VAL A 358 8.93 6.69 -11.53
CA VAL A 358 8.06 6.38 -10.38
C VAL A 358 7.90 4.87 -10.21
N GLN A 359 7.64 4.14 -11.31
CA GLN A 359 7.50 2.68 -11.29
C GLN A 359 8.78 2.00 -10.78
N ILE A 360 9.95 2.40 -11.26
CA ILE A 360 11.23 1.84 -10.83
C ILE A 360 11.46 2.11 -9.34
N ILE A 361 11.33 3.36 -8.90
CA ILE A 361 11.54 3.74 -7.49
C ILE A 361 10.59 2.95 -6.57
N ARG A 362 9.30 2.89 -6.91
CA ARG A 362 8.29 2.26 -6.05
C ARG A 362 8.35 0.73 -6.03
N ALA A 363 8.81 0.11 -7.13
CA ALA A 363 9.01 -1.34 -7.16
C ALA A 363 10.02 -1.80 -6.09
N PHE A 364 11.05 -1.00 -5.81
CA PHE A 364 12.03 -1.33 -4.78
C PHE A 364 11.61 -0.88 -3.38
N LEU A 365 11.06 0.33 -3.22
CA LEU A 365 10.56 0.82 -1.94
C LEU A 365 9.58 -0.18 -1.29
N GLY A 366 8.60 -0.68 -2.05
CA GLY A 366 7.56 -1.52 -1.48
C GLY A 366 7.88 -3.02 -1.39
N ASN A 367 8.86 -3.53 -2.15
CA ASN A 367 9.29 -4.93 -2.05
C ASN A 367 10.49 -5.13 -1.13
N SER A 368 11.34 -4.11 -0.97
CA SER A 368 12.68 -4.27 -0.37
C SER A 368 12.88 -3.49 0.93
N MET A 369 11.92 -2.70 1.40
CA MET A 369 12.10 -1.92 2.64
C MET A 369 11.04 -2.20 3.69
N ALA A 370 11.44 -3.00 4.69
CA ALA A 370 10.75 -3.01 5.97
C ALA A 370 10.83 -1.62 6.62
N TYR A 371 9.77 -1.25 7.34
CA TYR A 371 9.65 0.02 8.07
C TYR A 371 9.13 -0.29 9.48
N TYR A 372 9.35 0.65 10.41
CA TYR A 372 8.70 0.62 11.71
C TYR A 372 7.86 1.88 11.90
N ALA A 373 6.69 1.67 12.49
CA ALA A 373 5.76 2.74 12.87
C ALA A 373 6.20 3.50 14.13
N ASP A 374 7.16 2.97 14.89
CA ASP A 374 7.78 3.64 16.03
C ASP A 374 9.15 4.20 15.62
N ARG A 375 9.26 5.52 15.63
CA ARG A 375 10.46 6.26 15.23
C ARG A 375 11.67 5.94 16.12
N ALA A 376 11.49 5.75 17.42
CA ALA A 376 12.57 5.39 18.34
C ALA A 376 12.99 3.93 18.13
N TYR A 377 12.02 3.03 17.94
CA TYR A 377 12.28 1.61 17.70
C TYR A 377 13.07 1.35 16.40
N THR A 378 12.81 2.10 15.33
CA THR A 378 13.60 2.06 14.08
C THR A 378 15.10 2.26 14.34
N GLN A 379 15.45 3.13 15.30
CA GLN A 379 16.84 3.49 15.60
C GLN A 379 17.58 2.45 16.44
N GLU A 380 16.84 1.62 17.19
CA GLU A 380 17.41 0.72 18.19
C GLU A 380 17.66 -0.71 17.69
N ARG A 381 16.87 -1.22 16.73
CA ARG A 381 17.07 -2.58 16.19
C ARG A 381 16.93 -2.68 14.67
N GLY A 382 18.04 -3.02 14.02
CA GLY A 382 18.08 -3.52 12.63
C GLY A 382 17.68 -4.99 12.50
N LYS A 383 16.57 -5.44 13.10
CA LYS A 383 16.10 -6.82 12.84
C LYS A 383 15.58 -6.90 11.40
N ARG A 384 16.37 -7.59 10.59
CA ARG A 384 16.17 -7.86 9.16
C ARG A 384 14.95 -8.75 8.95
N VAL A 385 14.13 -8.42 7.96
CA VAL A 385 13.30 -9.41 7.28
C VAL A 385 14.17 -10.04 6.21
N GLU A 386 14.29 -11.37 6.20
CA GLU A 386 15.10 -12.06 5.20
C GLU A 386 14.58 -11.72 3.79
N GLY A 387 15.46 -11.29 2.89
CA GLY A 387 15.09 -10.80 1.55
C GLY A 387 14.90 -9.27 1.40
N THR A 388 14.91 -8.48 2.48
CA THR A 388 14.80 -7.01 2.39
C THR A 388 16.16 -6.29 2.50
N GLY A 389 16.20 -5.04 2.02
CA GLY A 389 17.30 -4.10 2.21
C GLY A 389 17.62 -3.87 3.69
N THR A 390 18.86 -3.45 3.96
CA THR A 390 19.39 -3.30 5.33
C THR A 390 19.20 -1.89 5.89
N ASN A 391 18.90 -0.91 5.05
CA ASN A 391 18.68 0.48 5.46
C ASN A 391 17.21 0.74 5.83
N LEU A 392 16.83 0.39 7.06
CA LEU A 392 15.46 0.57 7.55
C LEU A 392 15.19 2.03 7.94
N VAL A 393 13.98 2.51 7.64
CA VAL A 393 13.56 3.90 7.95
C VAL A 393 12.19 3.93 8.65
N TYR A 394 11.87 5.08 9.22
CA TYR A 394 10.55 5.33 9.80
C TYR A 394 9.50 5.41 8.68
N GLY A 395 8.33 4.83 8.94
CA GLY A 395 7.21 4.93 8.01
C GLY A 395 5.85 4.84 8.67
N VAL A 396 4.87 5.47 8.03
CA VAL A 396 3.47 5.50 8.46
C VAL A 396 2.64 4.84 7.38
N LYS A 397 1.89 3.80 7.76
CA LYS A 397 0.94 3.16 6.85
C LYS A 397 -0.27 4.05 6.69
N THR A 398 -0.59 4.41 5.45
CA THR A 398 -1.78 5.18 5.09
C THR A 398 -2.94 4.27 4.71
N GLN A 399 -4.16 4.82 4.76
CA GLN A 399 -5.37 4.17 4.28
C GLN A 399 -5.79 4.68 2.89
N ASN A 400 -4.96 5.52 2.25
CA ASN A 400 -5.27 6.11 0.96
C ASN A 400 -5.38 5.03 -0.13
N ARG A 401 -6.46 5.07 -0.92
CA ARG A 401 -6.75 4.08 -1.97
C ARG A 401 -6.47 4.67 -3.34
N PRO A 402 -6.02 3.87 -4.32
CA PRO A 402 -5.72 4.39 -5.64
C PRO A 402 -6.96 4.92 -6.33
N PRO A 403 -6.82 6.02 -7.08
CA PRO A 403 -7.84 6.42 -8.04
C PRO A 403 -8.05 5.33 -9.10
N SER A 404 -9.15 5.39 -9.84
CA SER A 404 -9.46 4.41 -10.88
C SER A 404 -9.78 5.07 -12.21
N LEU A 405 -9.01 4.72 -13.25
CA LEU A 405 -9.27 5.13 -14.64
C LEU A 405 -10.48 4.39 -15.21
N GLU A 406 -11.30 5.10 -15.99
CA GLU A 406 -12.41 4.52 -16.74
C GLU A 406 -11.91 3.75 -17.98
N ARG A 407 -11.37 2.55 -17.74
CA ARG A 407 -10.72 1.70 -18.76
C ARG A 407 -11.64 1.36 -19.95
N ALA A 408 -12.96 1.40 -19.78
CA ALA A 408 -13.92 1.14 -20.86
C ALA A 408 -13.83 2.16 -22.01
N ARG A 409 -13.31 3.37 -21.76
CA ARG A 409 -13.11 4.42 -22.77
C ARG A 409 -11.74 4.36 -23.44
N LEU A 410 -10.85 3.49 -22.97
CA LEU A 410 -9.47 3.41 -23.43
C LEU A 410 -9.29 2.20 -24.33
N LYS A 411 -8.62 2.39 -25.47
CA LYS A 411 -8.23 1.31 -26.37
C LYS A 411 -6.86 0.78 -26.01
N GLN A 412 -6.62 -0.50 -26.32
CA GLN A 412 -5.28 -1.10 -26.20
C GLN A 412 -4.33 -0.58 -27.29
N GLU A 413 -4.86 -0.27 -28.47
CA GLU A 413 -4.10 0.29 -29.58
C GLU A 413 -4.96 1.34 -30.31
N TYR A 414 -4.34 2.48 -30.62
CA TYR A 414 -4.88 3.52 -31.48
C TYR A 414 -4.04 3.59 -32.76
N VAL A 415 -4.69 3.83 -33.90
CA VAL A 415 -4.01 4.02 -35.18
C VAL A 415 -4.24 5.44 -35.65
N ILE A 416 -3.16 6.16 -35.97
CA ILE A 416 -3.23 7.52 -36.51
C ILE A 416 -2.32 7.65 -37.74
N PRO A 417 -2.66 8.52 -38.71
CA PRO A 417 -1.74 8.86 -39.79
C PRO A 417 -0.55 9.64 -39.25
N GLN A 418 0.63 9.48 -39.87
CA GLN A 418 1.81 10.31 -39.61
C GLN A 418 1.49 11.82 -39.70
N ASN A 419 2.20 12.63 -38.91
CA ASN A 419 2.04 14.09 -38.84
C ASN A 419 0.62 14.57 -38.46
N THR A 420 -0.12 13.76 -37.72
CA THR A 420 -1.44 14.08 -37.15
C THR A 420 -1.29 14.45 -35.68
N TYR A 421 -1.92 15.55 -35.25
CA TYR A 421 -2.02 15.87 -33.83
C TYR A 421 -3.00 14.94 -33.15
N PHE A 422 -2.73 14.60 -31.90
CA PHE A 422 -3.56 13.64 -31.18
C PHE A 422 -3.63 13.94 -29.69
N GLN A 423 -4.71 13.49 -29.04
CA GLN A 423 -4.91 13.71 -27.61
C GLN A 423 -5.60 12.53 -26.94
N PHE A 424 -5.23 12.28 -25.69
CA PHE A 424 -5.93 11.34 -24.82
C PHE A 424 -6.96 12.07 -23.97
N TYR A 425 -8.11 11.43 -23.79
CA TYR A 425 -9.15 11.84 -22.86
C TYR A 425 -9.17 10.84 -21.72
N LEU A 426 -8.76 11.29 -20.54
CA LEU A 426 -8.70 10.45 -19.35
C LEU A 426 -9.85 10.82 -18.42
N THR A 427 -10.52 9.84 -17.83
CA THR A 427 -11.54 10.07 -16.82
C THR A 427 -11.26 9.09 -15.70
N ALA A 428 -11.34 9.58 -14.47
CA ALA A 428 -11.07 8.79 -13.29
C ALA A 428 -11.95 9.22 -12.14
N THR A 429 -12.10 8.31 -11.17
CA THR A 429 -12.74 8.56 -9.89
C THR A 429 -11.75 8.28 -8.78
N ASP A 430 -11.89 9.01 -7.68
CA ASP A 430 -11.10 8.80 -6.48
C ASP A 430 -12.03 8.34 -5.34
N PRO A 431 -11.71 7.26 -4.60
CA PRO A 431 -12.58 6.78 -3.51
C PRO A 431 -12.69 7.74 -2.32
N GLU A 432 -11.71 8.62 -2.11
CA GLU A 432 -11.64 9.60 -1.04
C GLU A 432 -12.10 11.00 -1.50
N GLY A 433 -12.24 11.21 -2.82
CA GLY A 433 -12.58 12.50 -3.41
C GLY A 433 -11.39 13.46 -3.47
N ASP A 434 -10.16 12.93 -3.45
CA ASP A 434 -8.93 13.70 -3.54
C ASP A 434 -8.75 14.35 -4.92
N ALA A 435 -7.91 15.39 -4.97
CA ALA A 435 -7.64 16.08 -6.22
C ALA A 435 -6.83 15.19 -7.16
N LEU A 436 -7.24 15.14 -8.44
CA LEU A 436 -6.63 14.26 -9.43
C LEU A 436 -5.72 15.02 -10.40
N THR A 437 -4.62 14.37 -10.76
CA THR A 437 -3.75 14.79 -11.85
C THR A 437 -3.65 13.69 -12.90
N TYR A 438 -3.71 14.07 -14.17
CA TYR A 438 -3.73 13.20 -15.33
C TYR A 438 -2.47 13.38 -16.16
N MET A 439 -2.01 12.28 -16.77
CA MET A 439 -0.73 12.21 -17.46
C MET A 439 -0.74 11.13 -18.54
N ALA A 440 0.00 11.38 -19.62
CA ALA A 440 0.29 10.39 -20.66
C ALA A 440 1.79 10.46 -20.97
N HIS A 441 2.55 9.46 -20.53
CA HIS A 441 4.00 9.44 -20.69
C HIS A 441 4.40 8.41 -21.74
N PRO A 442 5.33 8.72 -22.64
CA PRO A 442 5.97 7.72 -23.47
C PRO A 442 6.67 6.67 -22.59
N ALA A 443 6.53 5.40 -22.96
CA ALA A 443 7.01 4.27 -22.18
C ALA A 443 7.80 3.26 -23.03
N ASP A 444 8.22 3.63 -24.23
CA ASP A 444 9.09 2.81 -25.08
C ASP A 444 10.52 2.77 -24.53
N ARG A 445 10.75 1.88 -23.57
CA ARG A 445 12.06 1.68 -22.96
C ARG A 445 13.05 1.09 -23.95
N ARG A 446 14.28 1.59 -23.88
CA ARG A 446 15.44 1.16 -24.67
C ARG A 446 16.69 1.15 -23.79
N PHE A 447 16.58 0.55 -22.60
CA PHE A 447 17.72 0.42 -21.72
C PHE A 447 18.81 -0.42 -22.40
N HIS A 448 20.08 -0.09 -22.16
CA HIS A 448 21.24 -0.71 -22.83
C HIS A 448 21.35 -0.54 -24.36
N SER A 449 20.43 0.19 -25.00
CA SER A 449 20.52 0.46 -26.44
C SER A 449 21.41 1.68 -26.74
N SER A 450 22.03 1.68 -27.93
CA SER A 450 22.63 2.88 -28.52
C SER A 450 21.59 3.79 -29.19
N ARG A 451 20.39 3.25 -29.50
CA ARG A 451 19.31 3.89 -30.25
C ARG A 451 18.13 4.27 -29.37
N SER A 452 17.36 5.27 -29.79
CA SER A 452 16.16 5.77 -29.11
C SER A 452 15.00 5.83 -30.09
N ASN A 453 13.80 5.48 -29.61
CA ASN A 453 12.53 5.67 -30.34
C ASN A 453 11.66 6.78 -29.72
N ALA A 454 12.13 7.47 -28.67
CA ALA A 454 11.43 8.63 -28.12
C ALA A 454 11.22 9.70 -29.19
N GLN A 455 9.95 10.08 -29.38
CA GLN A 455 9.51 11.14 -30.30
C GLN A 455 8.57 12.14 -29.63
N PHE A 456 8.13 11.88 -28.41
CA PHE A 456 7.12 12.68 -27.73
C PHE A 456 7.69 13.31 -26.49
N LEU A 457 7.27 14.54 -26.20
CA LEU A 457 7.57 15.19 -24.93
C LEU A 457 6.84 14.46 -23.79
N THR A 458 7.47 14.49 -22.63
CA THR A 458 6.87 14.03 -21.37
C THR A 458 6.53 15.24 -20.52
N TYR A 459 5.31 15.28 -19.97
CA TYR A 459 4.81 16.42 -19.20
C TYR A 459 4.48 16.02 -17.76
N LYS A 460 4.62 16.96 -16.83
CA LYS A 460 4.07 16.82 -15.49
C LYS A 460 2.56 16.57 -15.55
N GLY A 461 2.05 15.76 -14.63
CA GLY A 461 0.61 15.54 -14.50
C GLY A 461 -0.13 16.86 -14.21
N THR A 462 -1.33 17.01 -14.78
CA THR A 462 -2.14 18.24 -14.62
C THR A 462 -3.57 17.90 -14.24
N ALA A 463 -4.32 18.87 -13.68
CA ALA A 463 -5.74 18.69 -13.43
C ALA A 463 -6.58 18.50 -14.71
N SER A 464 -6.04 18.82 -15.89
CA SER A 464 -6.71 18.60 -17.17
C SER A 464 -6.68 17.13 -17.55
N SER A 465 -7.86 16.55 -17.72
CA SER A 465 -8.08 15.21 -18.30
C SER A 465 -7.68 15.07 -19.77
N HIS A 466 -7.36 16.18 -20.45
CA HIS A 466 -7.07 16.22 -21.87
C HIS A 466 -5.57 16.38 -22.09
N ILE A 467 -4.88 15.28 -22.42
CA ILE A 467 -3.43 15.28 -22.62
C ILE A 467 -3.13 15.31 -24.12
N ARG A 468 -2.55 16.42 -24.59
CA ARG A 468 -2.38 16.72 -26.02
C ARG A 468 -0.94 16.52 -26.47
N PHE A 469 -0.79 16.02 -27.70
CA PHE A 469 0.46 15.90 -28.43
C PHE A 469 0.34 16.70 -29.72
N GLN A 470 0.91 17.91 -29.69
CA GLN A 470 0.88 18.91 -30.76
C GLN A 470 2.15 19.77 -30.72
N GLU A 471 2.24 20.74 -31.63
CA GLU A 471 3.24 21.80 -31.53
C GLU A 471 2.98 22.65 -30.28
N GLU A 472 3.89 22.58 -29.31
CA GLU A 472 3.78 23.34 -28.07
C GLU A 472 4.40 24.72 -28.21
N TRP A 473 3.76 25.68 -27.55
CA TRP A 473 4.19 27.08 -27.50
C TRP A 473 4.36 27.50 -26.05
N PHE A 474 5.53 28.01 -25.71
CA PHE A 474 5.81 28.53 -24.38
C PHE A 474 6.01 30.03 -24.43
N GLU A 475 5.62 30.70 -23.35
CA GLU A 475 5.78 32.13 -23.18
C GLU A 475 7.25 32.43 -22.84
N VAL A 476 7.91 33.25 -23.68
CA VAL A 476 9.33 33.62 -23.50
C VAL A 476 9.45 34.91 -22.68
N GLU A 477 8.61 35.87 -23.01
CA GLU A 477 8.32 37.09 -22.24
C GLU A 477 6.81 37.22 -22.16
N ARG A 478 6.28 37.99 -21.19
CA ARG A 478 4.84 38.17 -21.07
C ARG A 478 4.23 38.49 -22.43
N ASN A 479 3.19 37.75 -22.79
CA ASN A 479 2.43 37.95 -24.02
C ASN A 479 3.26 37.74 -25.31
N THR A 480 4.40 37.03 -25.24
CA THR A 480 5.20 36.62 -26.39
C THR A 480 5.55 35.13 -26.31
N PHE A 481 5.37 34.40 -27.41
CA PHE A 481 5.47 32.94 -27.42
C PHE A 481 6.57 32.46 -28.35
N ALA A 482 7.14 31.29 -28.10
CA ALA A 482 8.03 30.58 -29.01
C ALA A 482 7.67 29.10 -29.07
N VAL A 483 8.01 28.45 -30.19
CA VAL A 483 7.80 27.01 -30.38
C VAL A 483 8.77 26.22 -29.50
N ALA A 484 8.27 25.26 -28.75
CA ALA A 484 9.08 24.27 -28.05
C ALA A 484 9.75 23.33 -29.05
N LYS A 485 11.06 23.12 -28.95
CA LYS A 485 11.78 22.21 -29.85
C LYS A 485 11.34 20.76 -29.63
N GLY A 486 11.31 19.99 -30.73
CA GLY A 486 11.06 18.55 -30.71
C GLY A 486 9.59 18.12 -30.88
N THR A 487 8.68 19.03 -31.26
CA THR A 487 7.23 18.83 -31.12
C THR A 487 6.44 18.43 -32.39
N VAL A 488 7.04 18.42 -33.59
CA VAL A 488 6.22 18.67 -34.80
C VAL A 488 6.15 17.55 -35.84
N SER A 489 6.97 16.50 -35.77
CA SER A 489 6.97 15.46 -36.81
C SER A 489 7.11 14.08 -36.21
N TYR A 490 6.10 13.24 -36.42
CA TYR A 490 6.08 11.87 -35.94
C TYR A 490 6.29 10.92 -37.11
N HIS A 491 7.37 10.15 -37.08
CA HIS A 491 7.62 9.12 -38.08
C HIS A 491 6.75 7.88 -37.80
N PRO A 492 6.44 7.08 -38.85
CA PRO A 492 5.75 5.81 -38.68
C PRO A 492 6.44 4.89 -37.68
N GLY A 493 5.64 4.16 -36.91
CA GLY A 493 6.10 3.27 -35.84
C GLY A 493 4.96 2.92 -34.89
N THR A 494 5.25 2.05 -33.92
CA THR A 494 4.31 1.74 -32.83
C THR A 494 4.94 2.18 -31.54
N PHE A 495 4.25 3.04 -30.81
CA PHE A 495 4.76 3.71 -29.63
C PHE A 495 3.92 3.34 -28.41
N THR A 496 4.60 3.03 -27.32
CA THR A 496 3.97 2.66 -26.05
C THR A 496 3.77 3.91 -25.21
N PHE A 497 2.55 4.09 -24.71
CA PHE A 497 2.20 5.14 -23.77
C PHE A 497 1.66 4.54 -22.49
N TRP A 498 2.04 5.14 -21.37
CA TRP A 498 1.41 4.92 -20.08
C TRP A 498 0.49 6.09 -19.78
N LEU A 499 -0.81 5.79 -19.71
CA LEU A 499 -1.86 6.73 -19.33
C LEU A 499 -2.08 6.56 -17.82
N GLY A 500 -1.87 7.63 -17.06
CA GLY A 500 -1.90 7.58 -15.61
C GLY A 500 -2.81 8.64 -15.01
N VAL A 501 -3.32 8.32 -13.83
CA VAL A 501 -3.93 9.27 -12.90
C VAL A 501 -3.30 9.10 -11.52
N ALA A 502 -3.08 10.21 -10.83
CA ALA A 502 -2.57 10.24 -9.46
C ALA A 502 -3.42 11.14 -8.57
N ASP A 503 -3.62 10.71 -7.32
CA ASP A 503 -4.31 11.47 -6.29
C ASP A 503 -3.36 12.41 -5.53
N HIS A 504 -3.91 13.49 -4.98
CA HIS A 504 -3.16 14.48 -4.22
C HIS A 504 -4.01 15.06 -3.10
N ASN A 505 -3.57 14.85 -1.86
CA ASN A 505 -4.18 15.45 -0.67
C ASN A 505 -3.20 16.31 0.11
N LYS A 506 -3.13 17.61 -0.23
CA LYS A 506 -2.25 18.58 0.47
C LYS A 506 -2.60 18.77 1.96
N LYS A 507 -3.78 18.33 2.43
CA LYS A 507 -4.19 18.46 3.82
C LYS A 507 -3.67 17.32 4.70
N ASP A 508 -3.37 16.16 4.11
CA ASP A 508 -2.78 15.03 4.83
C ASP A 508 -1.24 15.14 4.81
N PRO A 509 -0.59 15.37 5.97
CA PRO A 509 0.87 15.46 6.04
C PRO A 509 1.60 14.14 5.74
N HIS A 510 0.89 13.01 5.76
CA HIS A 510 1.43 11.70 5.42
C HIS A 510 0.81 11.15 4.13
N HIS A 511 0.25 12.01 3.26
CA HIS A 511 -0.32 11.57 1.98
C HIS A 511 0.72 10.76 1.19
N VAL A 512 0.30 9.59 0.71
CA VAL A 512 1.08 8.78 -0.22
C VAL A 512 0.34 8.83 -1.55
N PRO A 513 0.88 9.49 -2.59
CA PRO A 513 0.21 9.57 -3.88
C PRO A 513 -0.01 8.17 -4.41
N GLN A 514 -1.24 7.81 -4.75
CA GLN A 514 -1.56 6.54 -5.38
C GLN A 514 -1.80 6.73 -6.87
N TYR A 515 -1.50 5.68 -7.63
CA TYR A 515 -1.51 5.72 -9.08
C TYR A 515 -2.37 4.59 -9.63
N ASP A 516 -3.19 4.91 -10.64
CA ASP A 516 -3.70 3.91 -11.59
C ASP A 516 -3.15 4.25 -12.97
N VAL A 517 -2.53 3.24 -13.59
CA VAL A 517 -1.84 3.37 -14.87
C VAL A 517 -2.28 2.25 -15.80
N VAL A 518 -2.50 2.61 -17.06
CA VAL A 518 -2.79 1.67 -18.14
C VAL A 518 -1.85 1.91 -19.32
N GLU A 519 -1.37 0.81 -19.88
CA GLU A 519 -0.57 0.84 -21.09
C GLU A 519 -1.48 0.83 -22.33
N THR A 520 -1.14 1.67 -23.31
CA THR A 520 -1.73 1.68 -24.65
C THR A 520 -0.65 1.82 -25.71
N LYS A 521 -0.97 1.41 -26.93
CA LYS A 521 -0.13 1.65 -28.11
C LYS A 521 -0.71 2.74 -29.00
N VAL A 522 0.16 3.59 -29.55
CA VAL A 522 -0.15 4.53 -30.62
C VAL A 522 0.64 4.09 -31.85
N LYS A 523 -0.07 3.55 -32.84
CA LYS A 523 0.48 3.09 -34.10
C LYS A 523 0.36 4.21 -35.14
N ILE A 524 1.49 4.80 -35.47
CA ILE A 524 1.61 5.83 -36.50
C ILE A 524 1.91 5.15 -37.83
N VAL A 525 1.05 5.36 -38.83
CA VAL A 525 1.17 4.74 -40.15
C VAL A 525 1.36 5.79 -41.24
N LYS A 526 1.97 5.39 -42.36
CA LYS A 526 1.99 6.22 -43.57
C LYS A 526 0.57 6.39 -44.08
N GLY A 527 0.18 7.63 -44.39
CA GLY A 527 -1.16 7.96 -44.82
C GLY A 527 -1.31 9.46 -44.99
N LYS A 528 -2.54 9.87 -45.30
CA LYS A 528 -2.94 11.27 -45.38
C LYS A 528 -3.09 11.83 -43.96
N PRO A 529 -2.40 12.92 -43.58
CA PRO A 529 -2.53 13.51 -42.25
C PRO A 529 -3.96 14.00 -42.02
N PHE A 530 -4.46 13.90 -40.78
CA PHE A 530 -5.76 14.45 -40.43
C PHE A 530 -5.63 15.97 -40.22
N GLU A 531 -5.97 16.75 -41.24
CA GLU A 531 -5.71 18.19 -41.29
C GLU A 531 -6.82 18.96 -42.01
N ILE A 532 -7.13 20.17 -41.54
CA ILE A 532 -8.06 21.08 -42.22
C ILE A 532 -7.36 21.66 -43.46
N GLN A 533 -7.89 21.37 -44.65
CA GLN A 533 -7.34 21.86 -45.93
C GLN A 533 -8.12 23.05 -46.49
N GLY A 534 -9.42 23.11 -46.21
CA GLY A 534 -10.29 24.23 -46.53
C GLY A 534 -11.03 24.68 -45.28
N PHE A 535 -11.05 25.99 -45.03
CA PHE A 535 -11.60 26.56 -43.80
C PHE A 535 -12.92 27.30 -44.03
N ASP A 536 -12.99 28.11 -45.09
CA ASP A 536 -14.16 28.93 -45.39
C ASP A 536 -14.61 28.62 -46.81
N ASN A 537 -15.55 27.69 -46.95
CA ASN A 537 -16.15 27.33 -48.24
C ASN A 537 -15.09 26.88 -49.27
N GLY A 538 -14.14 26.06 -48.81
CA GLY A 538 -13.02 25.55 -49.60
C GLY A 538 -11.81 26.50 -49.69
N ALA A 539 -11.92 27.74 -49.21
CA ALA A 539 -10.77 28.65 -49.15
C ALA A 539 -9.76 28.22 -48.07
N LYS A 540 -8.47 28.42 -48.32
CA LYS A 540 -7.42 28.20 -47.32
C LYS A 540 -7.61 29.12 -46.11
N TYR A 541 -7.20 28.64 -44.95
CA TYR A 541 -7.22 29.42 -43.71
C TYR A 541 -6.44 30.74 -43.85
N LYS A 542 -7.05 31.84 -43.37
CA LYS A 542 -6.45 33.18 -43.36
C LYS A 542 -6.34 33.67 -41.92
N PRO A 543 -5.13 33.85 -41.38
CA PRO A 543 -4.94 34.35 -40.03
C PRO A 543 -5.49 35.77 -39.86
N ASN A 544 -6.02 36.07 -38.66
CA ASN A 544 -6.59 37.37 -38.26
C ASN A 544 -7.76 37.85 -39.13
N LYS A 545 -8.37 36.95 -39.92
CA LYS A 545 -9.62 37.27 -40.61
C LYS A 545 -10.71 37.54 -39.58
N VAL A 546 -11.46 38.60 -39.79
CA VAL A 546 -12.64 38.95 -38.98
C VAL A 546 -13.84 38.24 -39.59
N TYR A 547 -14.57 37.52 -38.74
CA TYR A 547 -15.88 36.96 -39.02
C TYR A 547 -16.92 37.60 -38.11
N HIS A 548 -18.19 37.49 -38.48
CA HIS A 548 -19.30 37.98 -37.69
C HIS A 548 -20.13 36.82 -37.14
N ALA A 549 -20.74 37.05 -35.98
CA ALA A 549 -21.69 36.10 -35.39
C ALA A 549 -22.79 35.71 -36.38
N GLY A 550 -23.06 34.41 -36.50
CA GLY A 550 -24.03 33.85 -37.44
C GLY A 550 -23.47 33.54 -38.83
N ASP A 551 -22.21 33.92 -39.13
CA ASP A 551 -21.56 33.50 -40.37
C ASP A 551 -21.54 31.97 -40.48
N ARG A 552 -21.84 31.46 -41.68
CA ARG A 552 -21.77 30.04 -42.00
C ARG A 552 -20.46 29.73 -42.73
N LEU A 553 -19.72 28.76 -42.21
CA LEU A 553 -18.48 28.29 -42.79
C LEU A 553 -18.61 26.82 -43.15
N THR A 554 -18.19 26.44 -44.36
CA THR A 554 -18.01 25.02 -44.70
C THR A 554 -16.54 24.64 -44.47
N LEU A 555 -16.29 23.84 -43.44
CA LEU A 555 -14.99 23.25 -43.18
C LEU A 555 -14.74 22.06 -44.12
N HIS A 556 -13.51 21.90 -44.56
CA HIS A 556 -13.02 20.73 -45.30
C HIS A 556 -11.73 20.22 -44.68
N TRP A 557 -11.72 18.96 -44.26
CA TRP A 557 -10.54 18.29 -43.70
C TRP A 557 -10.23 16.99 -44.43
N GLN A 558 -8.97 16.60 -44.34
CA GLN A 558 -8.46 15.41 -44.98
C GLN A 558 -8.78 14.17 -44.13
N VAL A 559 -9.34 13.14 -44.77
CA VAL A 559 -9.66 11.84 -44.15
C VAL A 559 -8.95 10.73 -44.92
N ASP A 560 -8.17 9.92 -44.21
CA ASP A 560 -7.61 8.68 -44.77
C ASP A 560 -8.58 7.52 -44.51
N THR A 561 -9.30 7.09 -45.55
CA THR A 561 -10.31 6.03 -45.47
C THR A 561 -9.71 4.65 -45.18
N ASN A 562 -8.39 4.47 -45.29
CA ASN A 562 -7.73 3.21 -44.90
C ASN A 562 -7.47 3.13 -43.39
N ILE A 563 -7.56 4.26 -42.68
CA ILE A 563 -7.27 4.38 -41.25
C ILE A 563 -8.55 4.65 -40.47
N PHE A 564 -9.37 5.59 -40.95
CA PHE A 564 -10.66 5.92 -40.35
C PHE A 564 -11.77 5.10 -41.02
N GLN A 565 -12.51 4.34 -40.20
CA GLN A 565 -13.64 3.53 -40.66
C GLN A 565 -14.78 4.42 -41.18
N GLU A 566 -15.62 3.90 -42.07
CA GLU A 566 -16.75 4.65 -42.66
C GLU A 566 -17.73 5.22 -41.62
N LYS A 567 -17.86 4.55 -40.47
CA LYS A 567 -18.72 5.00 -39.35
C LYS A 567 -18.02 5.96 -38.38
N SER A 568 -16.77 6.35 -38.66
CA SER A 568 -16.05 7.31 -37.83
C SER A 568 -16.79 8.64 -37.80
N LYS A 569 -16.82 9.27 -36.62
CA LYS A 569 -17.49 10.54 -36.37
C LYS A 569 -16.49 11.57 -35.86
N VAL A 570 -16.82 12.84 -36.02
CA VAL A 570 -16.04 13.96 -35.50
C VAL A 570 -16.92 14.87 -34.65
N ARG A 571 -16.26 15.60 -33.76
CA ARG A 571 -16.80 16.76 -33.05
C ARG A 571 -16.06 18.01 -33.50
N ILE A 572 -16.77 19.14 -33.55
CA ILE A 572 -16.20 20.44 -33.94
C ILE A 572 -16.33 21.41 -32.76
N LEU A 573 -15.18 21.93 -32.33
CA LEU A 573 -15.04 22.77 -31.16
C LEU A 573 -14.42 24.12 -31.53
N LEU A 574 -14.73 25.14 -30.74
CA LEU A 574 -14.17 26.48 -30.85
C LEU A 574 -13.47 26.90 -29.56
N SER A 575 -12.27 27.44 -29.74
CA SER A 575 -11.47 28.11 -28.72
C SER A 575 -11.58 29.62 -28.85
N ASP A 576 -11.69 30.30 -27.72
CA ASP A 576 -11.61 31.77 -27.58
C ASP A 576 -10.27 32.24 -26.99
N ASP A 577 -9.32 31.33 -26.78
CA ASP A 577 -8.08 31.57 -26.05
C ASP A 577 -6.84 31.00 -26.77
N SER A 578 -6.83 31.10 -28.11
CA SER A 578 -5.71 30.69 -28.96
C SER A 578 -5.40 29.18 -28.88
N GLY A 579 -6.42 28.36 -28.67
CA GLY A 579 -6.33 26.90 -28.65
C GLY A 579 -5.97 26.29 -27.29
N LYS A 580 -5.90 27.09 -26.21
CA LYS A 580 -5.61 26.59 -24.86
C LYS A 580 -6.78 25.74 -24.35
N THR A 581 -8.01 26.25 -24.45
CA THR A 581 -9.25 25.57 -24.09
C THR A 581 -10.25 25.60 -25.25
N TYR A 582 -11.22 24.69 -25.22
CA TYR A 582 -12.24 24.53 -26.26
C TYR A 582 -13.61 24.49 -25.60
N LYS A 583 -14.10 25.66 -25.19
CA LYS A 583 -15.31 25.82 -24.36
C LYS A 583 -16.61 25.68 -25.14
N TYR A 584 -16.58 25.97 -26.44
CA TYR A 584 -17.79 26.00 -27.27
C TYR A 584 -17.82 24.79 -28.19
N VAL A 585 -18.91 24.03 -28.12
CA VAL A 585 -19.19 22.96 -29.07
C VAL A 585 -20.00 23.54 -30.23
N LEU A 586 -19.44 23.52 -31.43
CA LEU A 586 -20.12 23.99 -32.64
C LEU A 586 -20.95 22.87 -33.27
N VAL A 587 -20.42 21.64 -33.22
CA VAL A 587 -21.10 20.43 -33.68
C VAL A 587 -20.70 19.29 -32.75
N GLU A 588 -21.68 18.71 -32.05
CA GLU A 588 -21.45 17.59 -31.12
C GLU A 588 -20.99 16.32 -31.84
N GLU A 589 -21.62 16.04 -32.99
CA GLU A 589 -21.36 14.85 -33.79
C GLU A 589 -21.64 15.14 -35.27
N ALA A 590 -20.67 14.83 -36.13
CA ALA A 590 -20.82 14.81 -37.58
C ALA A 590 -20.11 13.58 -38.17
N PRO A 591 -20.54 13.07 -39.34
CA PRO A 591 -19.79 12.04 -40.06
C PRO A 591 -18.35 12.50 -40.36
N ASN A 592 -17.36 11.62 -40.19
CA ASN A 592 -15.98 11.90 -40.56
C ASN A 592 -15.76 11.70 -42.08
N ASN A 593 -16.50 12.45 -42.89
CA ASN A 593 -16.47 12.37 -44.36
C ASN A 593 -15.62 13.48 -45.03
N GLY A 594 -14.98 14.32 -44.21
CA GLY A 594 -14.09 15.39 -44.67
C GLY A 594 -14.75 16.75 -44.89
N SER A 595 -16.04 16.93 -44.57
CA SER A 595 -16.66 18.27 -44.62
C SER A 595 -17.84 18.43 -43.66
N CYS A 596 -18.00 19.64 -43.12
CA CYS A 596 -19.17 20.02 -42.33
C CYS A 596 -19.40 21.53 -42.43
N GLU A 597 -20.66 21.94 -42.63
CA GLU A 597 -21.07 23.32 -42.43
C GLU A 597 -21.22 23.59 -40.93
N ILE A 598 -20.73 24.73 -40.48
CA ILE A 598 -20.88 25.22 -39.11
C ILE A 598 -21.43 26.64 -39.12
N THR A 599 -22.08 27.04 -38.02
CA THR A 599 -22.48 28.43 -37.80
C THR A 599 -21.67 28.99 -36.63
N LEU A 600 -21.03 30.15 -36.83
CA LEU A 600 -20.25 30.79 -35.77
C LEU A 600 -21.17 31.35 -34.67
N PRO A 601 -20.87 31.09 -33.38
CA PRO A 601 -21.74 31.49 -32.28
C PRO A 601 -21.68 33.00 -32.05
N ASN A 602 -22.70 33.56 -31.39
CA ASN A 602 -22.75 35.01 -31.08
C ASN A 602 -21.88 35.38 -29.86
N VAL A 603 -20.57 35.17 -29.96
CA VAL A 603 -19.57 35.48 -28.94
C VAL A 603 -18.50 36.41 -29.50
N ALA A 604 -17.89 37.24 -28.65
CA ALA A 604 -16.78 38.09 -29.08
C ALA A 604 -15.46 37.33 -28.86
N ILE A 605 -14.65 37.19 -29.91
CA ILE A 605 -13.30 36.64 -29.82
C ILE A 605 -12.33 37.68 -30.36
N GLY A 606 -11.49 38.19 -29.46
CA GLY A 606 -10.56 39.28 -29.74
C GLY A 606 -9.19 38.80 -30.22
N THR A 607 -8.19 39.60 -29.88
CA THR A 607 -6.78 39.33 -30.19
C THR A 607 -5.97 39.10 -28.91
N THR A 608 -4.94 38.27 -29.03
CA THR A 608 -3.83 38.18 -28.08
C THR A 608 -2.60 38.83 -28.68
N HIS A 609 -1.61 39.11 -27.85
CA HIS A 609 -0.26 39.40 -28.32
C HIS A 609 0.39 38.08 -28.74
N GLY A 610 0.84 38.02 -29.98
CA GLY A 610 1.50 36.86 -30.57
C GLY A 610 3.01 36.97 -30.62
N TYR A 611 3.61 36.23 -31.53
CA TYR A 611 5.04 36.20 -31.82
C TYR A 611 5.55 37.63 -32.13
N PHE A 612 6.56 38.07 -31.37
CA PHE A 612 7.09 39.45 -31.35
C PHE A 612 6.09 40.55 -30.95
N GLY A 613 5.04 40.22 -30.19
CA GLY A 613 4.08 41.19 -29.65
C GLY A 613 3.03 41.70 -30.64
N ASN A 614 3.00 41.16 -31.86
CA ASN A 614 1.99 41.55 -32.86
C ASN A 614 0.60 41.02 -32.46
N PRO A 615 -0.50 41.78 -32.67
CA PRO A 615 -1.85 41.27 -32.44
C PRO A 615 -2.15 40.03 -33.29
N LYS A 616 -2.73 39.02 -32.66
CA LYS A 616 -3.14 37.76 -33.29
C LYS A 616 -4.54 37.38 -32.83
N GLY A 617 -5.44 37.05 -33.75
CA GLY A 617 -6.78 36.55 -33.42
C GLY A 617 -6.70 35.33 -32.51
N GLN A 618 -7.66 35.19 -31.61
CA GLN A 618 -7.69 34.09 -30.64
C GLN A 618 -8.54 32.90 -31.09
N GLY A 619 -9.38 33.08 -32.11
CA GLY A 619 -10.31 32.06 -32.60
C GLY A 619 -9.58 30.89 -33.25
N VAL A 620 -9.75 29.70 -32.69
CA VAL A 620 -9.23 28.45 -33.26
C VAL A 620 -10.33 27.41 -33.28
N ILE A 621 -10.58 26.81 -34.45
CA ILE A 621 -11.48 25.68 -34.58
C ILE A 621 -10.66 24.40 -34.49
N LYS A 622 -11.18 23.43 -33.72
CA LYS A 622 -10.68 22.06 -33.66
C LYS A 622 -11.72 21.10 -34.20
N VAL A 623 -11.31 20.24 -35.12
CA VAL A 623 -12.08 19.07 -35.56
C VAL A 623 -11.40 17.85 -34.95
N GLU A 624 -12.09 17.09 -34.11
CA GLU A 624 -11.53 15.94 -33.40
C GLU A 624 -12.33 14.68 -33.69
N VAL A 625 -11.64 13.54 -33.81
CA VAL A 625 -12.27 12.25 -34.09
C VAL A 625 -12.85 11.68 -32.80
N ILE A 626 -14.15 11.40 -32.79
CA ILE A 626 -14.84 10.72 -31.69
C ILE A 626 -14.38 9.26 -31.65
N ASP A 627 -14.15 8.73 -30.45
CA ASP A 627 -13.57 7.41 -30.20
C ASP A 627 -12.18 7.19 -30.85
N GLY A 628 -11.49 8.26 -31.24
CA GLY A 628 -10.12 8.26 -31.75
C GLY A 628 -9.24 9.25 -30.98
N LEU A 629 -7.95 9.32 -31.34
CA LEU A 629 -7.05 10.33 -30.77
C LEU A 629 -6.86 11.54 -31.68
N ALA A 630 -7.05 11.38 -32.99
CA ALA A 630 -6.68 12.36 -34.00
C ALA A 630 -7.53 13.63 -33.95
N TYR A 631 -6.89 14.78 -34.13
CA TYR A 631 -7.59 16.05 -34.35
C TYR A 631 -6.80 16.98 -35.28
N ALA A 632 -7.52 17.94 -35.84
CA ALA A 632 -7.01 18.97 -36.72
C ALA A 632 -7.40 20.35 -36.18
N LEU A 633 -6.52 21.33 -36.38
CA LEU A 633 -6.72 22.71 -35.98
C LEU A 633 -6.81 23.62 -37.19
N SER A 634 -7.59 24.70 -37.09
CA SER A 634 -7.65 25.73 -38.14
C SER A 634 -6.31 26.44 -38.34
N THR A 635 -5.50 26.51 -37.28
CA THR A 635 -4.12 26.97 -37.33
C THR A 635 -3.28 26.14 -36.35
N LYS A 636 -2.10 25.70 -36.80
CA LYS A 636 -1.10 25.02 -35.96
C LYS A 636 -0.20 26.01 -35.20
N SER A 637 -0.20 27.27 -35.64
CA SER A 637 0.64 28.34 -35.10
C SER A 637 -0.21 29.51 -34.57
N PRO A 638 -1.10 29.32 -33.59
CA PRO A 638 -2.04 30.36 -33.16
C PRO A 638 -1.35 31.62 -32.65
N TYR A 639 -0.13 31.52 -32.11
CA TYR A 639 0.64 32.67 -31.64
C TYR A 639 1.53 33.30 -32.70
N LYS A 640 1.98 32.57 -33.73
CA LYS A 640 2.83 33.12 -34.81
C LYS A 640 2.00 33.61 -36.00
N ASP A 641 1.12 32.76 -36.51
CA ASP A 641 0.33 33.07 -37.70
C ASP A 641 -0.94 33.82 -37.28
N GLY A 642 -1.62 33.33 -36.24
CA GLY A 642 -2.83 33.92 -35.65
C GLY A 642 -4.07 33.04 -35.83
N GLY A 643 -4.97 33.09 -34.84
CA GLY A 643 -6.36 32.68 -34.94
C GLY A 643 -7.19 33.65 -35.80
N PHE A 644 -8.49 33.41 -35.91
CA PHE A 644 -9.44 34.38 -36.46
C PHE A 644 -10.02 35.28 -35.36
N ILE A 645 -10.68 36.36 -35.74
CA ILE A 645 -11.41 37.29 -34.85
C ILE A 645 -12.90 37.07 -35.10
N LEU A 646 -13.71 37.11 -34.03
CA LEU A 646 -15.16 36.97 -34.14
C LEU A 646 -15.83 38.18 -33.51
N GLU A 647 -16.53 38.95 -34.34
CA GLU A 647 -17.32 40.08 -33.90
C GLU A 647 -18.72 39.64 -33.50
N LYS A 648 -19.10 39.98 -32.27
CA LYS A 648 -20.45 39.75 -31.75
C LYS A 648 -21.44 40.67 -32.45
N ASN A 649 -22.61 40.14 -32.83
CA ASN A 649 -23.71 40.96 -33.31
C ASN A 649 -24.49 41.53 -32.12
N ASN A 650 -24.31 42.84 -31.85
CA ASN A 650 -24.97 43.55 -30.76
C ASN A 650 -26.47 43.84 -30.99
N LYS A 651 -26.99 43.60 -32.22
CA LYS A 651 -28.39 43.81 -32.59
C LYS A 651 -29.21 42.51 -32.68
N ALA A 652 -28.54 41.36 -32.80
CA ALA A 652 -29.23 40.06 -32.75
C ALA A 652 -29.65 39.78 -31.31
N GLN A 653 -30.92 39.42 -31.08
CA GLN A 653 -31.31 38.71 -29.87
C GLN A 653 -30.40 37.49 -29.76
N ALA A 654 -29.81 37.28 -28.59
CA ALA A 654 -28.95 36.12 -28.39
C ALA A 654 -29.74 34.87 -28.82
N PRO A 655 -29.17 33.95 -29.61
CA PRO A 655 -29.88 32.72 -29.98
C PRO A 655 -30.21 31.94 -28.71
N LEU A 656 -31.33 31.22 -28.71
CA LEU A 656 -31.69 30.32 -27.62
C LEU A 656 -30.55 29.34 -27.40
N ALA A 657 -29.81 29.51 -26.31
CA ALA A 657 -28.63 28.74 -25.99
C ALA A 657 -28.65 28.34 -24.53
N PHE A 658 -28.04 27.20 -24.23
CA PHE A 658 -27.80 26.82 -22.85
C PHE A 658 -26.78 27.77 -22.23
N VAL A 659 -27.05 28.22 -21.01
CA VAL A 659 -25.98 28.74 -20.16
C VAL A 659 -25.16 27.51 -19.76
N THR A 660 -23.95 27.38 -20.30
CA THR A 660 -23.14 26.14 -20.20
C THR A 660 -22.86 25.74 -18.75
N SER A 661 -22.75 26.71 -17.82
CA SER A 661 -22.60 26.45 -16.38
C SER A 661 -23.85 25.87 -15.71
N SER A 662 -25.01 25.91 -16.36
CA SER A 662 -26.27 25.36 -15.84
C SER A 662 -26.63 23.98 -16.41
N LEU A 663 -25.85 23.50 -17.38
CA LEU A 663 -26.07 22.18 -17.96
C LEU A 663 -25.69 21.10 -16.92
N PRO A 664 -26.61 20.20 -16.56
CA PRO A 664 -26.23 19.06 -15.75
C PRO A 664 -25.33 18.13 -16.59
N PRO A 665 -24.54 17.24 -15.96
CA PRO A 665 -23.69 16.33 -16.70
C PRO A 665 -24.51 15.47 -17.65
N GLN A 666 -24.06 15.35 -18.91
CA GLN A 666 -24.73 14.60 -19.98
C GLN A 666 -24.85 13.11 -19.67
N GLN A 667 -23.90 12.60 -18.88
CA GLN A 667 -23.98 11.29 -18.23
C GLN A 667 -23.85 11.50 -16.73
N LEU A 668 -24.82 10.98 -15.99
CA LEU A 668 -24.82 11.00 -14.54
C LEU A 668 -24.86 9.56 -14.04
N ILE A 669 -23.95 9.20 -13.15
CA ILE A 669 -23.98 7.92 -12.47
C ILE A 669 -24.53 8.19 -11.08
N VAL A 670 -25.60 7.49 -10.71
CA VAL A 670 -26.23 7.61 -9.39
C VAL A 670 -26.20 6.23 -8.75
N THR A 671 -25.93 6.19 -7.45
CA THR A 671 -26.04 4.95 -6.69
C THR A 671 -27.53 4.68 -6.44
N CYS A 672 -27.92 3.42 -6.43
CA CYS A 672 -29.34 3.06 -6.30
C CYS A 672 -29.95 3.37 -4.92
N THR A 673 -29.15 3.71 -3.91
CA THR A 673 -29.58 4.25 -2.61
C THR A 673 -29.82 5.76 -2.61
N GLU A 674 -29.29 6.47 -3.60
CA GLU A 674 -29.52 7.89 -3.80
C GLU A 674 -30.83 8.11 -4.59
N ALA A 675 -31.64 9.06 -4.13
CA ALA A 675 -32.81 9.46 -4.89
C ALA A 675 -32.37 9.98 -6.26
N ILE A 676 -32.98 9.46 -7.33
CA ILE A 676 -32.73 9.97 -8.68
C ILE A 676 -32.96 11.48 -8.66
N PRO A 677 -31.97 12.30 -9.03
CA PRO A 677 -32.08 13.73 -8.87
C PRO A 677 -33.23 14.25 -9.70
N SER A 678 -34.01 15.14 -9.08
CA SER A 678 -35.12 15.83 -9.76
C SER A 678 -34.59 16.59 -10.98
N PRO A 679 -35.39 16.78 -12.03
CA PRO A 679 -34.95 17.50 -13.22
C PRO A 679 -34.41 18.89 -12.88
N THR A 680 -33.13 19.12 -13.16
CA THR A 680 -32.48 20.41 -12.89
C THR A 680 -33.09 21.51 -13.76
N THR A 681 -33.08 22.74 -13.24
CA THR A 681 -33.36 23.92 -14.03
C THR A 681 -32.15 24.24 -14.89
N ILE A 682 -32.25 23.97 -16.19
CA ILE A 682 -31.26 24.43 -17.16
C ILE A 682 -31.56 25.89 -17.46
N ALA A 683 -30.60 26.76 -17.17
CA ALA A 683 -30.70 28.16 -17.50
C ALA A 683 -30.44 28.35 -18.99
N LEU A 684 -31.22 29.22 -19.59
CA LEU A 684 -31.12 29.58 -20.99
C LEU A 684 -30.70 31.04 -21.08
N GLN A 685 -29.94 31.33 -22.13
CA GLN A 685 -29.61 32.68 -22.53
C GLN A 685 -30.08 32.87 -23.96
N GLY A 686 -30.58 34.06 -24.28
CA GLY A 686 -31.17 34.33 -25.57
C GLY A 686 -32.53 33.69 -25.79
N GLY A 687 -32.93 33.57 -27.06
CA GLY A 687 -34.28 33.23 -27.50
C GLY A 687 -35.15 34.47 -27.71
N CYS A 688 -36.36 34.25 -28.21
CA CYS A 688 -37.36 35.30 -28.37
C CYS A 688 -38.65 34.96 -27.60
N GLY A 689 -39.24 35.97 -26.94
CA GLY A 689 -40.51 35.81 -26.22
C GLY A 689 -40.46 34.83 -25.05
N ALA A 690 -41.61 34.24 -24.72
CA ALA A 690 -41.70 33.22 -23.67
C ALA A 690 -41.09 31.88 -24.14
N ILE A 691 -40.35 31.20 -23.25
CA ILE A 691 -39.75 29.89 -23.52
C ILE A 691 -40.57 28.79 -22.85
N THR A 692 -40.99 27.80 -23.63
CA THR A 692 -41.67 26.60 -23.15
C THR A 692 -40.65 25.50 -22.85
N LYS A 693 -40.66 24.96 -21.63
CA LYS A 693 -39.82 23.82 -21.20
C LYS A 693 -40.67 22.55 -21.15
N THR A 694 -40.19 21.48 -21.79
CA THR A 694 -40.71 20.12 -21.59
C THR A 694 -39.59 19.19 -21.14
N VAL A 695 -39.89 18.27 -20.23
CA VAL A 695 -38.95 17.25 -19.75
C VAL A 695 -39.61 15.90 -19.91
N GLN A 696 -38.97 15.00 -20.64
CA GLN A 696 -39.42 13.62 -20.81
C GLN A 696 -38.38 12.67 -20.19
N GLN A 697 -38.85 11.59 -19.58
CA GLN A 697 -37.99 10.56 -19.01
C GLN A 697 -38.41 9.19 -19.53
N GLN A 698 -37.45 8.42 -20.02
CA GLN A 698 -37.65 7.08 -20.57
C GLN A 698 -36.68 6.09 -19.89
N SER A 699 -37.19 4.95 -19.47
CA SER A 699 -36.36 3.84 -18.99
C SER A 699 -35.69 3.12 -20.17
N LEU A 700 -34.38 2.90 -20.08
CA LEU A 700 -33.59 2.14 -21.04
C LEU A 700 -33.15 0.82 -20.40
N SER A 701 -33.39 -0.28 -21.10
CA SER A 701 -32.82 -1.58 -20.77
C SER A 701 -31.42 -1.67 -21.39
N ILE A 702 -30.38 -1.56 -20.56
CA ILE A 702 -28.99 -1.64 -20.99
C ILE A 702 -28.33 -2.80 -20.23
N ALA A 703 -27.80 -3.79 -20.95
CA ALA A 703 -27.00 -4.83 -20.33
C ALA A 703 -25.71 -4.18 -19.76
N LYS A 704 -25.38 -4.48 -18.49
CA LYS A 704 -24.20 -4.01 -17.70
C LYS A 704 -24.44 -2.87 -16.69
N PHE A 705 -25.68 -2.38 -16.53
CA PHE A 705 -26.09 -1.50 -15.43
C PHE A 705 -27.42 -2.01 -14.84
N CYS A 706 -27.76 -1.65 -13.60
CA CYS A 706 -29.02 -2.08 -12.97
C CYS A 706 -30.22 -1.68 -13.84
N TYR A 707 -30.27 -0.40 -14.22
CA TYR A 707 -31.10 0.16 -15.29
C TYR A 707 -30.56 1.56 -15.62
N ALA A 708 -30.98 2.14 -16.75
CA ALA A 708 -30.66 3.52 -17.09
C ALA A 708 -31.92 4.32 -17.40
N LEU A 709 -31.86 5.63 -17.17
CA LEU A 709 -32.92 6.57 -17.51
C LEU A 709 -32.37 7.57 -18.51
N LYS A 710 -33.05 7.74 -19.64
CA LYS A 710 -32.81 8.84 -20.57
C LYS A 710 -33.77 9.97 -20.25
N ARG A 711 -33.24 11.13 -19.89
CA ARG A 711 -34.00 12.35 -19.62
C ARG A 711 -33.73 13.37 -20.72
N THR A 712 -34.77 13.74 -21.45
CA THR A 712 -34.69 14.70 -22.56
C THR A 712 -35.36 16.01 -22.13
N TYR A 713 -34.58 17.08 -22.08
CA TYR A 713 -35.05 18.45 -21.87
C TYR A 713 -35.21 19.11 -23.22
N THR A 714 -36.39 19.64 -23.51
CA THR A 714 -36.67 20.36 -24.76
C THR A 714 -37.18 21.75 -24.42
N PHE A 715 -36.54 22.76 -24.98
CA PHE A 715 -36.90 24.16 -24.84
C PHE A 715 -37.30 24.72 -26.20
N THR A 716 -38.42 25.43 -26.25
CA THR A 716 -38.93 26.05 -27.48
C THR A 716 -39.29 27.49 -27.18
N ASP A 717 -38.73 28.42 -27.94
CA ASP A 717 -39.06 29.85 -27.85
C ASP A 717 -40.24 30.24 -28.77
N GLU A 718 -40.75 31.47 -28.66
CA GLU A 718 -41.88 31.94 -29.48
C GLU A 718 -41.55 32.03 -30.98
N CYS A 719 -40.27 32.09 -31.32
CA CYS A 719 -39.76 32.10 -32.69
C CYS A 719 -39.63 30.68 -33.27
N GLN A 720 -40.13 29.67 -32.55
CA GLN A 720 -40.05 28.25 -32.92
C GLN A 720 -38.61 27.70 -32.97
N ALA A 721 -37.63 28.38 -32.38
CA ALA A 721 -36.30 27.82 -32.19
C ALA A 721 -36.36 26.76 -31.08
N GLN A 722 -35.86 25.56 -31.38
CA GLN A 722 -35.88 24.43 -30.46
C GLN A 722 -34.47 24.07 -30.03
N LEU A 723 -34.29 23.86 -28.72
CA LEU A 723 -33.01 23.47 -28.12
C LEU A 723 -33.24 22.26 -27.21
N THR A 724 -32.50 21.18 -27.46
CA THR A 724 -32.65 19.92 -26.73
C THR A 724 -31.37 19.53 -25.99
N PHE A 725 -31.52 19.05 -24.76
CA PHE A 725 -30.44 18.47 -23.97
C PHE A 725 -30.84 17.07 -23.51
N GLU A 726 -30.00 16.08 -23.78
CA GLU A 726 -30.22 14.71 -23.34
C GLU A 726 -29.26 14.35 -22.20
N GLN A 727 -29.81 13.84 -21.11
CA GLN A 727 -29.09 13.35 -19.96
C GLN A 727 -29.34 11.85 -19.81
N THR A 728 -28.27 11.05 -19.76
CA THR A 728 -28.36 9.63 -19.42
C THR A 728 -27.98 9.44 -17.95
N ILE A 729 -28.91 8.96 -17.14
CA ILE A 729 -28.71 8.64 -15.73
C ILE A 729 -28.52 7.13 -15.63
N MET A 730 -27.31 6.69 -15.35
CA MET A 730 -26.97 5.28 -15.15
C MET A 730 -27.05 4.97 -13.66
N VAL A 731 -27.93 4.06 -13.27
CA VAL A 731 -28.03 3.62 -11.89
C VAL A 731 -27.10 2.43 -11.72
N LYS A 732 -26.08 2.61 -10.88
CA LYS A 732 -25.16 1.55 -10.48
C LYS A 732 -25.45 1.13 -9.05
N ASP A 733 -25.25 -0.14 -8.81
CA ASP A 733 -25.05 -0.67 -7.47
C ASP A 733 -23.59 -1.09 -7.36
N GLU A 734 -22.91 -0.62 -6.32
CA GLU A 734 -21.51 -0.97 -6.02
C GLU A 734 -21.36 -1.73 -4.71
N GLN A 735 -22.47 -1.92 -3.99
CA GLN A 735 -22.45 -2.69 -2.76
C GLN A 735 -22.78 -4.13 -3.10
N SER A 736 -21.93 -5.05 -2.65
CA SER A 736 -22.28 -6.46 -2.75
C SER A 736 -23.39 -6.79 -1.75
N PRO A 737 -24.28 -7.76 -2.07
CA PRO A 737 -25.34 -8.19 -1.17
C PRO A 737 -24.81 -8.65 0.20
N ASN A 738 -25.59 -8.42 1.25
CA ASN A 738 -25.27 -8.88 2.60
C ASN A 738 -26.11 -10.08 3.00
N PHE A 739 -25.46 -11.16 3.45
CA PHE A 739 -26.18 -12.30 4.02
C PHE A 739 -26.90 -11.89 5.32
N VAL A 740 -28.15 -12.32 5.46
CA VAL A 740 -29.01 -11.98 6.59
C VAL A 740 -29.04 -13.11 7.60
N GLY A 741 -28.88 -12.76 8.87
CA GLY A 741 -28.95 -13.69 9.99
C GLY A 741 -27.59 -14.29 10.39
N PRO A 742 -27.59 -15.21 11.37
CA PRO A 742 -26.36 -15.83 11.86
C PRO A 742 -25.72 -16.73 10.80
N LEU A 743 -24.45 -16.48 10.47
CA LEU A 743 -23.71 -17.26 9.48
C LEU A 743 -23.17 -18.58 10.06
N PRO A 744 -23.26 -19.71 9.33
CA PRO A 744 -22.75 -21.01 9.76
C PRO A 744 -21.23 -20.99 9.96
N LYS A 745 -20.77 -21.18 11.21
CA LYS A 745 -19.33 -21.17 11.53
C LYS A 745 -18.64 -22.45 11.09
N ASP A 746 -17.35 -22.35 10.81
CA ASP A 746 -16.47 -23.51 10.63
C ASP A 746 -16.58 -24.45 11.84
N LEU A 747 -16.54 -25.74 11.54
CA LEU A 747 -16.72 -26.77 12.55
C LEU A 747 -15.71 -27.90 12.31
N THR A 748 -15.32 -28.55 13.40
CA THR A 748 -14.53 -29.77 13.35
C THR A 748 -15.39 -30.92 13.86
N ILE A 749 -15.59 -31.95 13.04
CA ILE A 749 -16.22 -33.21 13.44
C ILE A 749 -15.19 -34.33 13.43
N GLU A 750 -15.42 -35.34 14.26
CA GLU A 750 -14.68 -36.59 14.14
C GLU A 750 -15.19 -37.44 12.97
N GLU A 751 -14.27 -38.19 12.37
CA GLU A 751 -14.57 -39.22 11.37
C GLU A 751 -15.70 -40.17 11.84
N GLY A 752 -16.72 -40.36 11.00
CA GLY A 752 -17.93 -41.15 11.31
C GLY A 752 -19.10 -40.36 11.89
N THR A 753 -18.91 -39.08 12.25
CA THR A 753 -20.04 -38.19 12.61
C THR A 753 -20.80 -37.77 11.35
N PRO A 754 -22.16 -37.79 11.33
CA PRO A 754 -22.91 -37.29 10.18
C PRO A 754 -22.53 -35.85 9.84
N ILE A 755 -22.15 -35.61 8.58
CA ILE A 755 -21.83 -34.26 8.09
C ILE A 755 -23.14 -33.44 8.12
N PRO A 756 -23.16 -32.28 8.80
CA PRO A 756 -24.38 -31.47 8.89
C PRO A 756 -24.80 -30.97 7.51
N ALA A 757 -26.11 -30.93 7.26
CA ALA A 757 -26.65 -30.44 5.99
C ALA A 757 -26.29 -28.97 5.75
N GLN A 758 -26.10 -28.60 4.48
CA GLN A 758 -25.82 -27.23 4.10
C GLN A 758 -27.02 -26.32 4.45
N ALA A 759 -26.77 -25.29 5.26
CA ALA A 759 -27.79 -24.32 5.64
C ALA A 759 -28.32 -23.55 4.41
N THR A 760 -29.59 -23.13 4.43
CA THR A 760 -30.14 -22.20 3.44
C THR A 760 -29.93 -20.77 3.94
N LEU A 761 -29.14 -19.99 3.21
CA LEU A 761 -28.90 -18.57 3.53
C LEU A 761 -29.73 -17.67 2.63
N THR A 762 -30.23 -16.59 3.20
CA THR A 762 -30.82 -15.46 2.47
C THR A 762 -29.87 -14.29 2.50
N ALA A 763 -29.88 -13.47 1.45
CA ALA A 763 -29.15 -12.22 1.41
C ALA A 763 -30.10 -11.08 1.04
N THR A 764 -29.82 -9.91 1.55
CA THR A 764 -30.50 -8.67 1.19
C THR A 764 -29.49 -7.72 0.60
N ASP A 765 -29.95 -6.95 -0.35
CA ASP A 765 -29.20 -5.88 -0.94
C ASP A 765 -29.96 -4.56 -0.76
N ASN A 766 -29.24 -3.44 -0.83
CA ASN A 766 -29.78 -2.12 -0.62
C ASN A 766 -30.69 -1.65 -1.78
N CYS A 767 -30.63 -2.31 -2.94
CA CYS A 767 -31.23 -1.80 -4.17
C CYS A 767 -32.28 -2.69 -4.80
N GLN A 768 -32.16 -4.02 -4.80
CA GLN A 768 -33.18 -4.95 -5.32
C GLN A 768 -33.08 -6.39 -4.74
N GLU A 769 -33.88 -7.33 -5.29
CA GLU A 769 -33.86 -8.76 -4.96
C GLU A 769 -32.51 -9.43 -5.25
N VAL A 770 -32.11 -10.32 -4.34
CA VAL A 770 -30.82 -11.04 -4.40
C VAL A 770 -31.06 -12.52 -4.65
N LYS A 771 -30.29 -13.09 -5.57
CA LYS A 771 -30.28 -14.54 -5.83
C LYS A 771 -29.12 -15.20 -5.07
N VAL A 772 -29.42 -16.17 -4.22
CA VAL A 772 -28.39 -16.98 -3.53
C VAL A 772 -28.26 -18.33 -4.22
N VAL A 773 -27.04 -18.67 -4.65
CA VAL A 773 -26.67 -19.97 -5.23
C VAL A 773 -25.74 -20.71 -4.28
N THR A 774 -25.94 -22.01 -4.11
CA THR A 774 -25.13 -22.86 -3.22
C THR A 774 -24.29 -23.85 -3.99
N ASN A 775 -23.06 -24.08 -3.52
CA ASN A 775 -22.13 -25.10 -4.04
C ASN A 775 -21.52 -25.90 -2.87
N GLN A 776 -21.17 -27.16 -3.12
CA GLN A 776 -20.53 -28.06 -2.16
C GLN A 776 -19.31 -28.73 -2.81
N GLN A 777 -18.20 -28.77 -2.07
CA GLN A 777 -16.98 -29.48 -2.47
C GLN A 777 -16.49 -30.40 -1.35
N GLN A 778 -15.81 -31.49 -1.73
CA GLN A 778 -15.21 -32.45 -0.81
C GLN A 778 -13.71 -32.56 -1.10
N GLN A 779 -12.88 -32.59 -0.05
CA GLN A 779 -11.44 -32.80 -0.17
C GLN A 779 -11.00 -34.08 0.52
N LEU A 780 -10.27 -34.89 -0.23
CA LEU A 780 -9.66 -36.13 0.27
C LEU A 780 -8.20 -35.87 0.68
N LYS A 781 -7.78 -36.44 1.79
CA LYS A 781 -6.36 -36.54 2.19
C LYS A 781 -6.05 -38.03 2.36
N GLU A 782 -5.05 -38.52 1.62
CA GLU A 782 -4.66 -39.95 1.63
C GLU A 782 -5.83 -40.92 1.35
N GLY A 783 -6.74 -40.51 0.45
CA GLY A 783 -7.91 -41.31 0.08
C GLY A 783 -9.08 -41.26 1.08
N ARG A 784 -8.95 -40.54 2.20
CA ARG A 784 -10.02 -40.34 3.19
C ARG A 784 -10.59 -38.93 3.14
N LEU A 785 -11.89 -38.79 3.42
CA LEU A 785 -12.56 -37.48 3.44
C LEU A 785 -12.04 -36.66 4.62
N ALA A 786 -11.36 -35.55 4.31
CA ALA A 786 -10.69 -34.70 5.29
C ALA A 786 -11.40 -33.35 5.48
N LYS A 787 -12.04 -32.82 4.43
CA LYS A 787 -12.83 -31.59 4.51
C LYS A 787 -14.07 -31.64 3.62
N VAL A 788 -15.14 -31.00 4.09
CA VAL A 788 -16.30 -30.61 3.27
C VAL A 788 -16.40 -29.10 3.30
N ILE A 789 -16.54 -28.47 2.13
CA ILE A 789 -16.61 -27.03 1.98
C ILE A 789 -17.99 -26.69 1.41
N TYR A 790 -18.79 -25.98 2.20
CA TYR A 790 -20.04 -25.37 1.74
C TYR A 790 -19.79 -23.93 1.32
N GLN A 791 -20.34 -23.56 0.17
CA GLN A 791 -20.21 -22.22 -0.38
C GLN A 791 -21.59 -21.67 -0.74
N TRP A 792 -21.81 -20.40 -0.39
CA TRP A 792 -22.98 -19.61 -0.78
C TRP A 792 -22.49 -18.39 -1.56
N VAL A 793 -23.09 -18.14 -2.71
CA VAL A 793 -22.84 -16.96 -3.54
C VAL A 793 -24.15 -16.20 -3.66
N ALA A 794 -24.22 -15.04 -3.00
CA ALA A 794 -25.32 -14.08 -3.17
C ALA A 794 -24.96 -13.17 -4.34
N THR A 795 -25.87 -12.99 -5.31
CA THR A 795 -25.68 -12.15 -6.50
C THR A 795 -26.92 -11.30 -6.72
N ASP A 796 -26.74 -10.00 -6.90
CA ASP A 796 -27.83 -9.09 -7.29
C ASP A 796 -28.02 -9.02 -8.81
N ASN A 797 -29.03 -8.27 -9.26
CA ASN A 797 -29.34 -8.06 -10.68
C ASN A 797 -28.32 -7.15 -11.41
N CYS A 798 -27.43 -6.48 -10.68
CA CYS A 798 -26.35 -5.64 -11.20
C CYS A 798 -25.01 -6.40 -11.29
N ALA A 799 -25.04 -7.70 -10.96
CA ALA A 799 -23.94 -8.65 -10.95
C ALA A 799 -22.88 -8.43 -9.85
N ASN A 800 -23.16 -7.65 -8.80
CA ASN A 800 -22.30 -7.71 -7.61
C ASN A 800 -22.56 -9.00 -6.85
N SER A 801 -21.53 -9.48 -6.15
CA SER A 801 -21.66 -10.74 -5.43
C SER A 801 -20.88 -10.76 -4.12
N THR A 802 -21.43 -11.49 -3.15
CA THR A 802 -20.79 -11.84 -1.89
C THR A 802 -20.71 -13.34 -1.78
N THR A 803 -19.54 -13.85 -1.42
CA THR A 803 -19.31 -15.29 -1.21
C THR A 803 -19.06 -15.56 0.26
N TYR A 804 -19.79 -16.54 0.81
CA TYR A 804 -19.54 -17.08 2.14
C TYR A 804 -19.15 -18.55 2.05
N THR A 805 -18.20 -18.98 2.89
CA THR A 805 -17.77 -20.37 2.96
C THR A 805 -17.78 -20.86 4.40
N GLN A 806 -18.28 -22.07 4.60
CA GLN A 806 -18.15 -22.83 5.84
C GLN A 806 -17.27 -24.06 5.56
N VAL A 807 -16.24 -24.25 6.37
CA VAL A 807 -15.35 -25.41 6.30
C VAL A 807 -15.67 -26.38 7.43
N ILE A 808 -16.01 -27.60 7.05
CA ILE A 808 -16.19 -28.73 7.95
C ILE A 808 -14.91 -29.57 7.89
N THR A 809 -14.10 -29.49 8.94
CA THR A 809 -12.87 -30.28 9.05
C THR A 809 -13.18 -31.62 9.71
N ILE A 810 -12.75 -32.71 9.09
CA ILE A 810 -12.93 -34.06 9.63
C ILE A 810 -11.61 -34.51 10.24
N THR A 811 -11.57 -34.67 11.56
CA THR A 811 -10.39 -35.17 12.27
C THR A 811 -10.43 -36.70 12.38
N PRO A 812 -9.30 -37.39 12.11
CA PRO A 812 -9.23 -38.83 12.32
C PRO A 812 -9.50 -39.19 13.78
N ARG A 813 -10.29 -40.25 13.99
CA ARG A 813 -10.54 -40.78 15.33
C ARG A 813 -9.32 -41.58 15.84
N ALA A 814 -9.09 -41.57 17.15
CA ALA A 814 -8.08 -42.42 17.77
C ALA A 814 -8.35 -43.92 17.49
N PRO A 815 -7.33 -44.70 17.10
CA PRO A 815 -7.51 -46.12 16.79
C PRO A 815 -7.96 -46.90 18.03
N LEU A 816 -8.77 -47.94 17.82
CA LEU A 816 -9.20 -48.86 18.90
C LEU A 816 -7.98 -49.59 19.47
N MET A 817 -7.77 -49.51 20.79
CA MET A 817 -6.66 -50.15 21.50
C MET A 817 -7.10 -50.70 22.87
N PHE A 818 -6.39 -51.73 23.37
CA PHE A 818 -6.53 -52.19 24.75
C PHE A 818 -5.70 -51.30 25.68
N LEU A 819 -6.24 -50.96 26.85
CA LEU A 819 -5.47 -50.27 27.89
C LEU A 819 -4.43 -51.22 28.49
N THR A 820 -3.14 -50.88 28.33
CA THR A 820 -2.02 -51.77 28.66
C THR A 820 -1.91 -52.11 30.15
N ALA A 821 -2.42 -51.26 31.03
CA ALA A 821 -2.45 -51.50 32.48
C ALA A 821 -3.35 -52.69 32.87
N ASP A 822 -4.36 -52.99 32.05
CA ASP A 822 -5.38 -54.00 32.35
C ASP A 822 -5.12 -55.33 31.66
N LEU A 823 -3.98 -55.50 30.98
CA LEU A 823 -3.69 -56.74 30.25
C LEU A 823 -3.26 -57.85 31.22
N PRO A 824 -3.95 -59.01 31.25
CA PRO A 824 -3.59 -60.11 32.12
C PRO A 824 -2.28 -60.75 31.65
N LYS A 825 -1.34 -60.93 32.58
CA LYS A 825 -0.05 -61.56 32.30
C LYS A 825 -0.17 -63.08 32.15
N ASP A 826 0.77 -63.67 31.43
CA ASP A 826 0.92 -65.11 31.33
C ASP A 826 1.26 -65.74 32.70
N VAL A 827 0.73 -66.93 32.97
CA VAL A 827 0.91 -67.62 34.26
C VAL A 827 1.18 -69.11 34.08
N GLU A 828 1.96 -69.68 35.01
CA GLU A 828 2.23 -71.11 35.12
C GLU A 828 1.67 -71.64 36.43
N LEU A 829 0.96 -72.77 36.38
CA LEU A 829 0.17 -73.34 37.47
C LEU A 829 0.47 -74.83 37.63
N SER A 830 0.39 -75.33 38.86
CA SER A 830 0.35 -76.77 39.13
C SER A 830 -1.05 -77.32 38.83
N CYS A 831 -1.16 -78.65 38.67
CA CYS A 831 -2.43 -79.30 38.33
C CYS A 831 -3.58 -79.04 39.32
N THR A 832 -3.26 -78.78 40.59
CA THR A 832 -4.24 -78.53 41.66
C THR A 832 -4.60 -77.06 41.83
N ALA A 833 -3.89 -76.14 41.17
CA ALA A 833 -4.16 -74.71 41.25
C ALA A 833 -5.37 -74.32 40.40
N ALA A 834 -6.25 -73.49 40.97
CA ALA A 834 -7.42 -72.99 40.25
C ALA A 834 -7.01 -72.07 39.08
N LEU A 835 -7.67 -72.22 37.93
CA LEU A 835 -7.45 -71.33 36.78
C LEU A 835 -7.86 -69.88 37.13
N PRO A 836 -7.12 -68.87 36.65
CA PRO A 836 -7.46 -67.47 36.89
C PRO A 836 -8.83 -67.15 36.27
N GLN A 837 -9.62 -66.36 37.01
CA GLN A 837 -10.92 -65.87 36.55
C GLN A 837 -10.74 -64.98 35.32
N VAL A 838 -11.77 -64.94 34.46
CA VAL A 838 -11.78 -64.07 33.28
C VAL A 838 -11.90 -62.63 33.74
N MET A 839 -10.98 -61.78 33.31
CA MET A 839 -11.01 -60.34 33.60
C MET A 839 -11.74 -59.59 32.49
N THR A 840 -12.48 -58.55 32.84
CA THR A 840 -13.03 -57.61 31.85
C THR A 840 -11.94 -56.60 31.49
N LEU A 841 -11.57 -56.52 30.20
CA LEU A 841 -10.58 -55.57 29.72
C LEU A 841 -11.25 -54.23 29.38
N HIS A 842 -10.52 -53.13 29.57
CA HIS A 842 -10.95 -51.82 29.11
C HIS A 842 -10.25 -51.46 27.79
N THR A 843 -10.95 -50.69 26.97
CA THR A 843 -10.49 -50.25 25.65
C THR A 843 -10.57 -48.73 25.55
N GLU A 844 -9.69 -48.15 24.74
CA GLU A 844 -9.69 -46.73 24.39
C GLU A 844 -9.69 -46.57 22.86
N GLY A 845 -10.22 -45.44 22.37
CA GLY A 845 -10.40 -45.21 20.93
C GLY A 845 -11.48 -46.08 20.29
N GLY A 846 -11.63 -45.99 18.96
CA GLY A 846 -12.66 -46.72 18.21
C GLY A 846 -14.09 -46.17 18.34
N CYS A 847 -15.02 -46.78 17.60
CA CYS A 847 -16.43 -46.36 17.54
C CYS A 847 -17.32 -47.03 18.61
N PRO A 848 -17.87 -46.29 19.60
CA PRO A 848 -18.79 -46.87 20.57
C PRO A 848 -20.16 -47.22 19.94
N PRO A 849 -20.89 -48.25 20.44
CA PRO A 849 -20.49 -49.14 21.53
C PRO A 849 -19.44 -50.17 21.09
N ILE A 850 -18.47 -50.44 21.97
CA ILE A 850 -17.43 -51.46 21.76
C ILE A 850 -17.92 -52.78 22.37
N SER A 851 -17.87 -53.85 21.58
CA SER A 851 -18.21 -55.21 22.02
C SER A 851 -16.95 -55.97 22.42
N LEU A 852 -16.88 -56.44 23.66
CA LEU A 852 -15.78 -57.26 24.16
C LEU A 852 -16.21 -58.73 24.34
N THR A 853 -15.43 -59.65 23.79
CA THR A 853 -15.64 -61.11 23.92
C THR A 853 -14.32 -61.81 24.25
N TYR A 854 -14.39 -63.05 24.74
CA TYR A 854 -13.21 -63.88 24.92
C TYR A 854 -13.45 -65.31 24.44
N LYS A 855 -12.36 -66.01 24.10
CA LYS A 855 -12.37 -67.41 23.71
C LYS A 855 -11.19 -68.15 24.32
N ASP A 856 -11.49 -69.28 24.92
CA ASP A 856 -10.53 -70.19 25.54
C ASP A 856 -10.27 -71.38 24.62
N VAL A 857 -9.00 -71.64 24.31
CA VAL A 857 -8.56 -72.78 23.52
C VAL A 857 -7.53 -73.57 24.33
N LYS A 858 -7.87 -74.81 24.70
CA LYS A 858 -6.95 -75.74 25.37
C LYS A 858 -6.10 -76.47 24.34
N GLN A 859 -4.80 -76.52 24.60
CA GLN A 859 -3.81 -77.29 23.85
C GLN A 859 -3.17 -78.31 24.78
N GLN A 860 -3.19 -79.58 24.39
CA GLN A 860 -2.64 -80.68 25.19
C GLN A 860 -1.12 -80.52 25.37
N GLY A 861 -0.64 -80.71 26.60
CA GLY A 861 0.78 -80.66 26.96
C GLY A 861 1.49 -82.01 26.80
N SER A 862 2.70 -82.10 27.33
CA SER A 862 3.63 -83.23 27.17
C SER A 862 3.20 -84.53 27.86
N CYS A 863 2.23 -84.46 28.77
CA CYS A 863 1.62 -85.62 29.41
C CYS A 863 0.10 -85.43 29.53
N PRO A 864 -0.68 -86.48 29.79
CA PRO A 864 -2.14 -86.44 29.70
C PRO A 864 -2.83 -85.36 30.55
N GLU A 865 -2.26 -85.02 31.70
CA GLU A 865 -2.85 -84.05 32.63
C GLU A 865 -2.23 -82.64 32.55
N ALA A 866 -1.14 -82.46 31.78
CA ALA A 866 -0.55 -81.15 31.50
C ALA A 866 -1.18 -80.53 30.25
N TYR A 867 -1.49 -79.23 30.27
CA TYR A 867 -2.06 -78.51 29.13
C TYR A 867 -1.75 -77.01 29.17
N THR A 868 -1.80 -76.35 28.01
CA THR A 868 -1.74 -74.89 27.89
C THR A 868 -3.10 -74.36 27.46
N LEU A 869 -3.67 -73.44 28.21
CA LEU A 869 -4.88 -72.71 27.86
C LEU A 869 -4.50 -71.35 27.27
N LEU A 870 -4.89 -71.10 26.03
CA LEU A 870 -4.78 -69.79 25.37
C LEU A 870 -6.12 -69.08 25.47
N ARG A 871 -6.15 -67.96 26.20
CA ARG A 871 -7.33 -67.11 26.37
C ARG A 871 -7.20 -65.86 25.52
N THR A 872 -7.95 -65.79 24.42
CA THR A 872 -7.93 -64.66 23.49
C THR A 872 -9.13 -63.74 23.73
N TYR A 873 -8.86 -62.49 24.10
CA TYR A 873 -9.84 -61.40 24.19
C TYR A 873 -9.95 -60.70 22.83
N THR A 874 -11.17 -60.36 22.42
CA THR A 874 -11.47 -59.66 21.16
C THR A 874 -12.37 -58.47 21.45
N ALA A 875 -11.91 -57.27 21.11
CA ALA A 875 -12.72 -56.06 21.13
C ALA A 875 -13.05 -55.65 19.68
N THR A 876 -14.33 -55.37 19.43
CA THR A 876 -14.82 -54.93 18.11
C THR A 876 -15.62 -53.66 18.27
N ASP A 877 -15.27 -52.63 17.51
CA ASP A 877 -16.02 -51.37 17.52
C ASP A 877 -17.19 -51.37 16.53
N HIS A 878 -18.10 -50.40 16.67
CA HIS A 878 -19.28 -50.27 15.80
C HIS A 878 -18.92 -49.98 14.33
N CYS A 879 -17.69 -49.55 14.06
CA CYS A 879 -17.18 -49.30 12.72
C CYS A 879 -16.59 -50.56 12.06
N GLY A 880 -16.57 -51.70 12.76
CA GLY A 880 -16.14 -53.00 12.25
C GLY A 880 -14.65 -53.31 12.44
N THR A 881 -13.90 -52.46 13.16
CA THR A 881 -12.49 -52.71 13.49
C THR A 881 -12.40 -53.66 14.68
N ALA A 882 -11.60 -54.72 14.55
CA ALA A 882 -11.38 -55.70 15.62
C ALA A 882 -9.90 -55.78 16.04
N ILE A 883 -9.66 -55.82 17.35
CA ILE A 883 -8.33 -56.04 17.95
C ILE A 883 -8.35 -57.26 18.88
N HIS A 884 -7.21 -57.93 19.02
CA HIS A 884 -7.08 -59.18 19.78
C HIS A 884 -5.91 -59.14 20.77
N TYR A 885 -6.10 -59.74 21.95
CA TYR A 885 -5.04 -59.97 22.95
C TYR A 885 -5.12 -61.42 23.47
N THR A 886 -3.98 -62.12 23.59
CA THR A 886 -3.96 -63.52 24.04
C THR A 886 -3.10 -63.68 25.29
N GLN A 887 -3.70 -64.22 26.36
CA GLN A 887 -3.03 -64.65 27.58
C GLN A 887 -2.73 -66.16 27.50
N ARG A 888 -1.52 -66.56 27.92
CA ARG A 888 -1.10 -67.97 28.01
C ARG A 888 -1.10 -68.45 29.47
N ILE A 889 -1.83 -69.53 29.73
CA ILE A 889 -1.91 -70.18 31.04
C ILE A 889 -1.40 -71.61 30.90
N VAL A 890 -0.25 -71.93 31.48
CA VAL A 890 0.37 -73.27 31.39
C VAL A 890 0.10 -74.05 32.67
N VAL A 891 -0.43 -75.26 32.55
CA VAL A 891 -0.61 -76.20 33.66
C VAL A 891 0.35 -77.37 33.47
N SER A 892 1.25 -77.59 34.42
CA SER A 892 2.26 -78.65 34.38
C SER A 892 2.34 -79.44 35.68
N ASP A 893 2.75 -80.70 35.56
CA ASP A 893 3.03 -81.59 36.69
C ASP A 893 4.54 -81.83 36.81
N ASN A 894 5.13 -81.31 37.88
CA ASN A 894 6.54 -81.44 38.19
C ASN A 894 6.75 -82.07 39.58
N THR A 895 5.70 -82.62 40.20
CA THR A 895 5.78 -83.18 41.56
C THR A 895 5.92 -84.70 41.45
N ALA A 896 6.79 -85.31 42.28
CA ALA A 896 6.90 -86.77 42.31
C ALA A 896 5.77 -87.41 43.15
N PRO A 897 5.32 -88.63 42.81
CA PRO A 897 4.29 -89.31 43.59
C PRO A 897 4.71 -89.56 45.02
N THR A 898 3.73 -89.77 45.89
CA THR A 898 3.97 -90.13 47.30
C THR A 898 3.42 -91.52 47.61
N PHE A 899 4.24 -92.38 48.25
CA PHE A 899 3.78 -93.69 48.71
C PHE A 899 2.70 -93.57 49.78
N VAL A 900 1.70 -94.43 49.73
CA VAL A 900 0.59 -94.49 50.69
C VAL A 900 0.84 -95.62 51.68
N GLY A 901 0.76 -95.30 52.98
CA GLY A 901 0.91 -96.26 54.08
C GLY A 901 2.31 -96.25 54.72
N GLN A 902 2.51 -97.11 55.73
CA GLN A 902 3.77 -97.18 56.46
C GLN A 902 4.82 -97.97 55.66
N LEU A 903 5.97 -97.33 55.39
CA LEU A 903 7.03 -97.92 54.58
C LEU A 903 7.78 -99.05 55.33
N PRO A 904 8.10 -100.18 54.67
CA PRO A 904 8.82 -101.29 55.30
C PRO A 904 10.21 -100.86 55.77
N GLN A 905 10.58 -101.23 57.00
CA GLN A 905 11.87 -100.90 57.60
C GLN A 905 12.88 -102.06 57.54
N ASP A 906 14.16 -101.72 57.55
CA ASP A 906 15.26 -102.68 57.49
C ASP A 906 15.16 -103.76 58.58
N GLN A 907 15.48 -105.00 58.21
CA GLN A 907 15.36 -106.15 59.10
C GLN A 907 16.67 -106.95 59.16
N ARG A 908 16.96 -107.58 60.30
CA ARG A 908 18.02 -108.58 60.40
C ARG A 908 17.41 -109.94 60.68
N ILE A 909 17.83 -110.95 59.94
CA ILE A 909 17.41 -112.34 60.14
C ILE A 909 18.63 -113.25 60.16
N GLU A 910 18.53 -114.42 60.79
CA GLU A 910 19.66 -115.36 60.87
C GLU A 910 19.87 -116.07 59.52
N GLU A 911 21.12 -116.34 59.19
CA GLU A 911 21.48 -117.00 57.94
C GLU A 911 20.87 -118.40 57.84
N GLY A 912 20.14 -118.66 56.75
CA GLY A 912 19.38 -119.91 56.53
C GLY A 912 17.86 -119.82 56.78
N THR A 913 17.35 -118.71 57.33
CA THR A 913 15.89 -118.48 57.43
C THR A 913 15.27 -117.97 56.12
N PRO A 914 14.01 -118.32 55.79
CA PRO A 914 13.33 -117.81 54.59
C PRO A 914 13.20 -116.28 54.62
N LEU A 915 13.53 -115.61 53.51
CA LEU A 915 13.37 -114.16 53.39
C LEU A 915 11.89 -113.75 53.51
N PRO A 916 11.57 -112.63 54.20
CA PRO A 916 10.20 -112.13 54.28
C PRO A 916 9.64 -111.82 52.88
N LYS A 917 8.33 -112.02 52.71
CA LYS A 917 7.64 -111.64 51.46
C LYS A 917 7.61 -110.11 51.35
N PRO A 918 7.92 -109.52 50.17
CA PRO A 918 7.85 -108.08 49.99
C PRO A 918 6.41 -107.57 50.12
N VAL A 919 6.24 -106.45 50.81
CA VAL A 919 4.93 -105.78 50.94
C VAL A 919 4.55 -105.13 49.62
N THR A 920 3.27 -105.12 49.26
CA THR A 920 2.76 -104.36 48.12
C THR A 920 2.50 -102.92 48.54
N LEU A 921 3.15 -101.96 47.88
CA LEU A 921 2.94 -100.52 48.11
C LEU A 921 2.10 -99.92 46.98
N THR A 922 1.29 -98.91 47.32
CA THR A 922 0.60 -98.03 46.37
C THR A 922 1.11 -96.61 46.52
N ALA A 923 0.97 -95.78 45.49
CA ALA A 923 1.30 -94.36 45.54
C ALA A 923 0.15 -93.52 45.00
N ILE A 924 0.05 -92.29 45.48
CA ILE A 924 -0.85 -91.25 44.96
C ILE A 924 -0.03 -90.08 44.45
N ASP A 925 -0.61 -89.34 43.52
CA ASP A 925 0.00 -88.16 42.92
C ASP A 925 -1.03 -87.02 42.91
N ASP A 926 -0.57 -85.77 42.97
CA ASP A 926 -1.44 -84.60 42.91
C ASP A 926 -1.94 -84.30 41.49
N CYS A 927 -1.32 -84.91 40.47
CA CYS A 927 -1.72 -84.88 39.07
C CYS A 927 -1.89 -86.29 38.46
N GLY A 928 -2.96 -86.98 38.85
CA GLY A 928 -3.40 -88.22 38.20
C GLY A 928 -3.00 -89.49 38.95
N LYS A 929 -2.73 -90.58 38.22
CA LYS A 929 -2.48 -91.91 38.82
C LYS A 929 -0.99 -92.23 38.85
N ALA A 930 -0.48 -92.59 40.04
CA ALA A 930 0.87 -93.14 40.19
C ALA A 930 0.87 -94.68 40.16
N THR A 931 1.96 -95.24 39.65
CA THR A 931 2.20 -96.68 39.58
C THR A 931 3.45 -97.06 40.36
N VAL A 932 3.45 -98.22 41.03
CA VAL A 932 4.59 -98.68 41.85
C VAL A 932 5.17 -99.96 41.29
N ALA A 933 6.48 -99.98 41.03
CA ALA A 933 7.23 -101.16 40.62
C ALA A 933 8.13 -101.67 41.75
N PHE A 934 8.24 -102.99 41.92
CA PHE A 934 9.07 -103.64 42.94
C PHE A 934 10.25 -104.41 42.32
N GLN A 935 11.44 -104.30 42.93
CA GLN A 935 12.65 -105.03 42.53
C GLN A 935 13.38 -105.59 43.76
N LYS A 936 14.02 -106.75 43.58
CA LYS A 936 14.76 -107.47 44.63
C LYS A 936 16.18 -107.79 44.18
N THR A 937 17.16 -107.42 45.01
CA THR A 937 18.58 -107.61 44.69
C THR A 937 19.32 -108.23 45.89
N LYS A 938 20.16 -109.26 45.67
CA LYS A 938 21.03 -109.83 46.72
C LYS A 938 22.43 -109.26 46.62
N ILE A 939 23.02 -108.95 47.76
CA ILE A 939 24.39 -108.41 47.87
C ILE A 939 25.17 -109.33 48.80
N LYS A 940 26.23 -109.97 48.26
CA LYS A 940 27.11 -110.84 49.05
C LYS A 940 28.07 -110.02 49.91
N GLY A 941 28.27 -110.42 51.16
CA GLY A 941 29.16 -109.81 52.14
C GLY A 941 29.15 -110.56 53.47
N THR A 942 29.89 -110.08 54.47
CA THR A 942 29.87 -110.65 55.83
C THR A 942 29.33 -109.58 56.80
N PRO A 943 28.03 -109.58 57.16
CA PRO A 943 26.94 -110.47 56.72
C PRO A 943 26.36 -110.17 55.32
N ASP A 944 25.80 -111.20 54.66
CA ASP A 944 25.09 -111.11 53.38
C ASP A 944 23.83 -110.22 53.52
N LYS A 945 23.40 -109.53 52.44
CA LYS A 945 22.21 -108.66 52.45
C LYS A 945 21.28 -108.90 51.26
N VAL A 946 20.01 -108.56 51.43
CA VAL A 946 18.99 -108.53 50.38
C VAL A 946 18.27 -107.19 50.41
N LEU A 947 18.24 -106.46 49.30
CA LEU A 947 17.52 -105.21 49.13
C LEU A 947 16.20 -105.43 48.42
N TYR A 948 15.14 -104.88 49.00
CA TYR A 948 13.80 -104.76 48.45
C TYR A 948 13.55 -103.30 48.10
N GLN A 949 13.31 -102.99 46.82
CA GLN A 949 13.15 -101.61 46.32
C GLN A 949 11.79 -101.41 45.67
N TRP A 950 11.10 -100.33 46.02
CA TRP A 950 9.86 -99.90 45.38
C TRP A 950 10.06 -98.53 44.75
N ILE A 951 9.67 -98.36 43.49
CA ILE A 951 9.74 -97.11 42.74
C ILE A 951 8.32 -96.71 42.35
N ALA A 952 7.84 -95.59 42.85
CA ALA A 952 6.60 -94.97 42.40
C ALA A 952 6.88 -93.97 41.27
N SER A 953 6.07 -94.00 40.23
CA SER A 953 6.17 -93.08 39.09
C SER A 953 4.79 -92.69 38.54
N ASP A 954 4.62 -91.42 38.19
CA ASP A 954 3.45 -90.90 37.47
C ASP A 954 3.61 -90.97 35.93
N ALA A 955 2.61 -90.47 35.23
CA ALA A 955 2.54 -90.42 33.77
C ALA A 955 3.37 -89.28 33.13
N CYS A 956 3.74 -88.26 33.90
CA CYS A 956 4.59 -87.14 33.48
C CYS A 956 6.10 -87.44 33.69
N GLY A 957 6.41 -88.56 34.35
CA GLY A 957 7.74 -89.13 34.48
C GLY A 957 8.43 -88.86 35.82
N ASN A 958 7.77 -88.18 36.77
CA ASN A 958 8.35 -87.92 38.07
C ASN A 958 8.33 -89.20 38.93
N LYS A 959 9.36 -89.41 39.77
CA LYS A 959 9.56 -90.67 40.49
C LYS A 959 10.07 -90.49 41.91
N VAL A 960 9.66 -91.38 42.81
CA VAL A 960 10.22 -91.54 44.15
C VAL A 960 10.54 -93.02 44.42
N MET A 961 11.58 -93.30 45.21
CA MET A 961 12.00 -94.68 45.51
C MET A 961 12.16 -94.91 47.01
N HIS A 962 11.69 -96.07 47.48
CA HIS A 962 11.92 -96.57 48.84
C HIS A 962 12.70 -97.89 48.80
N THR A 963 13.63 -98.10 49.74
CA THR A 963 14.45 -99.31 49.84
C THR A 963 14.43 -99.87 51.27
N GLN A 964 14.20 -101.17 51.39
CA GLN A 964 14.32 -101.95 52.62
C GLN A 964 15.49 -102.93 52.52
N THR A 965 16.36 -102.95 53.52
CA THR A 965 17.54 -103.82 53.61
C THR A 965 17.30 -104.95 54.60
N ILE A 966 17.48 -106.19 54.15
CA ILE A 966 17.44 -107.39 54.99
C ILE A 966 18.86 -107.93 55.16
N THR A 967 19.40 -107.96 56.38
CA THR A 967 20.78 -108.40 56.67
C THR A 967 20.80 -109.79 57.32
N LEU A 968 21.63 -110.71 56.82
CA LEU A 968 21.70 -112.13 57.22
C LEU A 968 22.86 -112.40 58.20
N VAL A 969 22.59 -112.53 59.50
CA VAL A 969 23.65 -112.65 60.52
C VAL A 969 24.02 -114.10 60.88
N PRO A 970 25.31 -114.46 61.11
CA PRO A 970 25.74 -115.81 61.55
C PRO A 970 25.49 -116.11 63.05
N LYS A 971 25.29 -117.39 63.42
CA LYS A 971 24.90 -117.87 64.78
C LYS A 971 26.07 -117.91 65.80
N PRO A 972 26.01 -117.25 66.99
CA PRO A 972 27.08 -117.30 68.02
C PRO A 972 26.86 -118.32 69.18
N ALA A 973 27.96 -118.82 69.79
CA ALA A 973 28.03 -119.74 70.95
C ALA A 973 28.10 -119.00 72.34
N PRO A 974 27.83 -119.66 73.50
CA PRO A 974 27.36 -118.95 74.70
C PRO A 974 28.39 -118.53 75.77
N LYS A 975 28.10 -117.35 76.35
CA LYS A 975 28.50 -116.76 77.66
C LYS A 975 29.99 -116.44 77.88
N PRO A 976 30.38 -115.69 78.94
CA PRO A 976 29.65 -114.75 79.82
C PRO A 976 30.36 -113.37 79.98
N ASP A 977 29.60 -112.39 80.50
CA ASP A 977 30.05 -111.08 81.04
C ASP A 977 31.08 -111.24 82.20
N PRO A 978 31.76 -110.21 82.76
CA PRO A 978 31.53 -108.74 82.65
C PRO A 978 32.77 -107.79 82.68
N ILE A 979 32.61 -106.56 82.12
CA ILE A 979 33.19 -105.23 82.55
C ILE A 979 34.75 -105.15 82.61
N PRO A 980 35.49 -104.01 82.68
CA PRO A 980 35.20 -102.56 82.55
C PRO A 980 36.04 -101.80 81.48
N VAL A 981 35.61 -100.57 81.12
CA VAL A 981 36.42 -99.31 80.89
C VAL A 981 37.45 -99.38 79.72
N PRO A 982 37.56 -98.38 78.79
CA PRO A 982 38.07 -97.06 79.19
C PRO A 982 37.77 -95.82 78.29
N LYS A 983 38.00 -94.65 78.90
CA LYS A 983 38.42 -93.35 78.29
C LYS A 983 39.80 -93.54 77.59
N PRO A 984 40.54 -92.57 77.00
CA PRO A 984 40.26 -91.28 76.33
C PRO A 984 40.90 -91.18 74.91
N THR A 985 40.36 -90.31 74.03
CA THR A 985 41.08 -89.52 72.97
C THR A 985 41.98 -90.31 71.94
N PRO A 986 42.79 -89.68 71.07
CA PRO A 986 42.54 -88.78 69.93
C PRO A 986 43.13 -89.31 68.57
N THR A 987 43.02 -88.50 67.52
CA THR A 987 43.93 -88.36 66.33
C THR A 987 43.63 -89.23 65.07
N PRO A 988 44.24 -88.93 63.90
CA PRO A 988 43.74 -87.96 62.90
C PRO A 988 43.99 -88.46 61.44
N LYS A 989 43.82 -87.57 60.44
CA LYS A 989 44.44 -87.51 59.08
C LYS A 989 43.37 -87.21 58.01
N LEU A 990 43.61 -86.57 56.86
CA LEU A 990 44.62 -85.64 56.29
C LEU A 990 44.12 -85.42 54.83
N ASP A 991 44.06 -84.17 54.35
CA ASP A 991 44.29 -83.67 52.97
C ASP A 991 43.51 -84.23 51.73
N PRO A 992 43.53 -83.57 50.52
CA PRO A 992 44.21 -82.32 50.11
C PRO A 992 43.38 -81.30 49.23
N THR A 993 43.85 -80.03 49.18
CA THR A 993 43.93 -79.02 48.07
C THR A 993 42.77 -78.73 47.08
N PRO A 994 42.80 -77.65 46.23
CA PRO A 994 43.29 -76.27 46.41
C PRO A 994 42.28 -75.17 45.92
N VAL A 995 42.63 -73.90 46.14
CA VAL A 995 42.80 -72.80 45.13
C VAL A 995 42.35 -71.43 45.70
N PRO A 996 43.23 -70.40 45.63
CA PRO A 996 43.04 -69.04 46.16
C PRO A 996 42.32 -68.14 45.11
N LYS A 997 41.81 -66.94 45.38
CA LYS A 997 42.40 -65.68 45.92
C LYS A 997 41.31 -64.58 45.66
N PRO A 998 41.51 -63.28 45.92
CA PRO A 998 41.85 -62.50 47.12
C PRO A 998 40.64 -61.71 47.64
N ASP A 999 40.55 -61.50 48.96
CA ASP A 999 41.04 -60.32 49.67
C ASP A 999 40.95 -58.88 49.06
N PRO A 1000 40.96 -57.84 49.92
CA PRO A 1000 39.88 -56.86 50.03
C PRO A 1000 40.45 -55.41 50.07
N ALA A 1001 39.60 -54.44 50.44
CA ALA A 1001 39.98 -53.25 51.22
C ALA A 1001 40.97 -52.25 50.54
N PRO A 1002 41.34 -51.11 51.17
CA PRO A 1002 40.54 -50.14 51.91
C PRO A 1002 40.81 -48.67 51.45
N VAL A 1003 40.24 -47.70 52.18
CA VAL A 1003 40.71 -46.30 52.38
C VAL A 1003 40.60 -45.31 51.18
N PRO A 1004 41.02 -44.02 51.27
CA PRO A 1004 40.64 -42.85 52.11
C PRO A 1004 40.16 -41.61 51.24
N LYS A 1005 39.90 -40.46 51.90
CA LYS A 1005 39.91 -39.01 51.47
C LYS A 1005 40.48 -38.66 50.06
N PRO A 1006 40.15 -37.50 49.39
CA PRO A 1006 40.08 -36.15 50.01
C PRO A 1006 39.13 -35.05 49.41
N ASP A 1007 38.78 -34.06 50.27
CA ASP A 1007 38.64 -32.59 50.09
C ASP A 1007 37.95 -31.97 48.80
N PRO A 1008 37.96 -30.64 48.50
CA PRO A 1008 36.73 -29.81 48.46
C PRO A 1008 36.54 -28.90 47.18
N ILE A 1009 35.48 -28.05 47.17
CA ILE A 1009 35.28 -26.76 46.39
C ILE A 1009 34.89 -26.92 44.89
N PRO A 1010 34.20 -25.96 44.20
CA PRO A 1010 33.05 -25.11 44.53
C PRO A 1010 31.89 -25.28 43.50
N ALA A 1011 30.70 -24.76 43.82
CA ALA A 1011 29.87 -24.15 42.79
C ALA A 1011 29.20 -22.87 43.33
N PRO A 1012 28.97 -21.87 42.48
CA PRO A 1012 28.97 -20.46 42.89
C PRO A 1012 27.64 -19.97 43.45
N LYS A 1013 27.79 -19.06 44.41
CA LYS A 1013 26.91 -17.99 44.91
C LYS A 1013 26.96 -16.78 43.93
N PRO A 1014 26.16 -15.69 44.01
CA PRO A 1014 24.73 -15.45 44.32
C PRO A 1014 23.99 -14.83 43.08
N THR A 1015 22.67 -14.63 43.10
CA THR A 1015 22.14 -13.29 43.43
C THR A 1015 20.80 -13.34 44.16
N PRO A 1016 20.59 -12.39 45.09
CA PRO A 1016 19.30 -12.12 45.70
C PRO A 1016 18.33 -11.42 44.73
N LYS A 1017 17.06 -11.69 44.98
CA LYS A 1017 15.87 -10.94 44.58
C LYS A 1017 15.96 -9.48 45.06
N PRO A 1018 15.74 -8.47 44.19
CA PRO A 1018 15.09 -7.23 44.57
C PRO A 1018 13.57 -7.42 44.64
N ASP A 1019 13.00 -6.68 45.57
CA ASP A 1019 11.65 -6.73 46.08
C ASP A 1019 10.49 -6.82 45.07
N PRO A 1020 9.33 -7.32 45.54
CA PRO A 1020 8.07 -6.93 44.95
C PRO A 1020 7.85 -5.42 45.18
N ALA A 1021 7.83 -4.66 44.10
CA ALA A 1021 7.19 -3.35 44.06
C ALA A 1021 6.13 -3.38 42.95
N PRO A 1022 5.08 -2.59 43.12
CA PRO A 1022 3.79 -2.97 43.68
C PRO A 1022 2.88 -3.67 42.67
N THR A 1023 2.00 -4.50 43.22
CA THR A 1023 0.68 -4.89 42.68
C THR A 1023 0.12 -3.97 41.57
N PRO A 1024 -0.20 -4.50 40.38
CA PRO A 1024 -1.54 -4.30 39.86
C PRO A 1024 -2.47 -4.97 40.88
N LYS A 1025 -3.16 -4.10 41.61
CA LYS A 1025 -4.43 -4.37 42.28
C LYS A 1025 -5.23 -5.41 41.46
N PRO A 1026 -5.95 -6.34 42.11
CA PRO A 1026 -6.76 -7.32 41.39
C PRO A 1026 -7.61 -6.60 40.36
N ASP A 1027 -7.37 -6.88 39.08
CA ASP A 1027 -8.44 -6.69 38.13
C ASP A 1027 -9.49 -7.73 38.53
N PRO A 1028 -10.72 -7.32 38.85
CA PRO A 1028 -11.77 -8.24 39.21
C PRO A 1028 -11.87 -9.30 38.11
N THR A 1029 -11.99 -10.56 38.52
CA THR A 1029 -12.62 -11.61 37.73
C THR A 1029 -13.67 -11.01 36.78
N PRO A 1030 -13.70 -11.36 35.48
CA PRO A 1030 -14.88 -11.11 34.68
C PRO A 1030 -16.04 -11.80 35.37
N VAL A 1031 -16.84 -10.98 36.07
CA VAL A 1031 -18.15 -11.35 36.58
C VAL A 1031 -18.94 -11.82 35.35
N PRO A 1032 -19.70 -12.91 35.45
CA PRO A 1032 -20.50 -13.43 34.34
C PRO A 1032 -21.32 -12.30 33.72
N LYS A 1033 -21.24 -12.14 32.39
CA LYS A 1033 -22.11 -11.24 31.64
C LYS A 1033 -23.56 -11.64 31.92
N PRO A 1034 -24.41 -10.78 32.51
CA PRO A 1034 -25.82 -11.05 32.62
C PRO A 1034 -26.45 -11.12 31.22
N ASP A 1035 -27.36 -12.07 31.04
CA ASP A 1035 -28.20 -12.17 29.86
C ASP A 1035 -28.98 -10.86 29.60
N PRO A 1036 -29.29 -10.52 28.33
CA PRO A 1036 -29.98 -9.29 27.99
C PRO A 1036 -31.40 -9.26 28.54
N ILE A 1037 -31.71 -8.28 29.38
CA ILE A 1037 -33.08 -7.96 29.80
C ILE A 1037 -33.84 -7.38 28.58
N PRO A 1038 -35.08 -7.83 28.30
CA PRO A 1038 -35.91 -7.29 27.23
C PRO A 1038 -36.23 -5.80 27.44
N ALA A 1039 -36.20 -5.02 26.35
CA ALA A 1039 -36.63 -3.62 26.35
C ALA A 1039 -38.11 -3.49 26.76
N PRO A 1040 -38.49 -2.53 27.63
CA PRO A 1040 -39.89 -2.34 28.01
C PRO A 1040 -40.70 -1.80 26.84
N LYS A 1041 -41.83 -2.45 26.54
CA LYS A 1041 -42.89 -1.93 25.67
C LYS A 1041 -43.67 -0.86 26.44
N PRO A 1042 -43.93 0.34 25.91
CA PRO A 1042 -44.76 1.33 26.57
C PRO A 1042 -46.25 0.98 26.40
N THR A 1043 -47.04 0.97 27.48
CA THR A 1043 -48.53 1.08 27.47
C THR A 1043 -49.10 1.09 28.92
N PRO A 1044 -50.36 1.52 29.17
CA PRO A 1044 -50.76 2.84 29.65
C PRO A 1044 -51.25 2.80 31.13
N LYS A 1045 -51.48 3.94 31.79
CA LYS A 1045 -52.22 3.97 33.08
C LYS A 1045 -53.33 5.03 33.12
N PRO A 1046 -54.58 4.67 33.50
CA PRO A 1046 -55.73 5.57 33.56
C PRO A 1046 -56.07 6.16 34.95
N ASP A 1047 -56.79 7.29 34.86
CA ASP A 1047 -57.59 8.19 35.75
C ASP A 1047 -57.87 7.91 37.24
N PRO A 1048 -58.06 8.99 38.03
CA PRO A 1048 -59.45 9.33 38.45
C PRO A 1048 -59.80 10.85 38.51
N ALA A 1049 -61.07 11.18 38.22
CA ALA A 1049 -61.82 12.37 38.74
C ALA A 1049 -62.47 12.04 40.11
N PRO A 1050 -63.18 12.93 40.87
CA PRO A 1050 -63.15 14.40 41.11
C PRO A 1050 -62.79 14.73 42.60
N VAL A 1051 -62.67 16.00 43.09
CA VAL A 1051 -63.68 16.87 43.79
C VAL A 1051 -63.01 18.24 44.16
N PRO A 1052 -63.72 19.40 44.23
CA PRO A 1052 -63.16 20.76 43.97
C PRO A 1052 -63.16 21.82 45.12
N LYS A 1053 -62.61 23.01 44.75
CA LYS A 1053 -62.69 24.41 45.29
C LYS A 1053 -61.69 24.87 46.39
N PRO A 1054 -61.29 26.17 46.48
CA PRO A 1054 -61.90 27.40 45.89
C PRO A 1054 -60.98 28.37 45.08
N ASP A 1055 -61.63 29.26 44.30
CA ASP A 1055 -61.11 30.44 43.55
C ASP A 1055 -60.65 31.60 44.49
N PRO A 1056 -60.25 32.83 44.03
CA PRO A 1056 -59.73 33.35 42.74
C PRO A 1056 -58.48 34.31 42.84
N ILE A 1057 -57.75 34.51 41.71
CA ILE A 1057 -57.21 35.77 41.06
C ILE A 1057 -56.22 36.68 41.88
N PRO A 1058 -55.14 37.32 41.30
CA PRO A 1058 -54.98 37.93 39.96
C PRO A 1058 -53.65 37.76 39.17
N SER A 1059 -53.73 38.17 37.90
CA SER A 1059 -52.81 38.10 36.74
C SER A 1059 -51.85 39.30 36.52
N LEU A 1060 -50.67 39.08 35.88
CA LEU A 1060 -49.95 39.91 34.84
C LEU A 1060 -48.46 39.44 34.65
N PRO A 1061 -47.76 39.63 33.49
CA PRO A 1061 -47.88 38.95 32.19
C PRO A 1061 -46.56 38.28 31.64
N ASN A 1062 -46.70 37.50 30.55
CA ASN A 1062 -45.67 36.78 29.75
C ASN A 1062 -44.82 37.67 28.81
N SER A 1063 -43.58 37.23 28.48
CA SER A 1063 -43.09 36.98 27.10
C SER A 1063 -41.61 36.55 27.06
N VAL A 1064 -41.29 35.37 26.49
CA VAL A 1064 -39.93 35.04 25.99
C VAL A 1064 -40.08 34.69 24.51
N GLU A 1065 -39.33 35.41 23.67
CA GLU A 1065 -39.42 35.44 22.20
C GLU A 1065 -38.62 34.29 21.58
N GLU A 1066 -39.16 33.64 20.53
CA GLU A 1066 -38.46 32.62 19.74
C GLU A 1066 -37.36 33.26 18.86
N ILE A 1067 -36.12 32.76 18.95
CA ILE A 1067 -34.98 33.24 18.15
C ILE A 1067 -35.05 32.66 16.73
N ARG A 1068 -35.28 33.51 15.71
CA ARG A 1068 -35.35 33.14 14.29
C ARG A 1068 -33.94 32.90 13.70
N PRO A 1069 -33.75 32.00 12.73
CA PRO A 1069 -32.43 31.73 12.13
C PRO A 1069 -31.93 32.89 11.26
N ILE A 1070 -30.62 33.12 11.25
CA ILE A 1070 -29.97 34.16 10.44
C ILE A 1070 -30.18 33.95 8.94
N VAL A 1071 -30.60 34.99 8.22
CA VAL A 1071 -30.79 34.97 6.76
C VAL A 1071 -29.85 35.98 6.11
N VAL A 1072 -29.11 35.56 5.08
CA VAL A 1072 -28.22 36.42 4.31
C VAL A 1072 -28.61 36.35 2.84
N TYR A 1073 -29.05 37.48 2.29
CA TYR A 1073 -29.42 37.65 0.89
C TYR A 1073 -28.19 37.99 0.08
N ASN A 1074 -27.71 37.02 -0.69
CA ASN A 1074 -26.38 37.06 -1.29
C ASN A 1074 -26.41 37.33 -2.80
N ALA A 1075 -27.38 38.11 -3.28
CA ALA A 1075 -27.44 38.60 -4.65
C ALA A 1075 -27.81 40.08 -4.66
N VAL A 1076 -27.02 40.90 -5.36
CA VAL A 1076 -27.18 42.35 -5.48
C VAL A 1076 -27.18 42.73 -6.94
N SER A 1077 -28.04 43.65 -7.34
CA SER A 1077 -28.01 44.24 -8.68
C SER A 1077 -27.58 45.69 -8.58
N SER A 1078 -26.62 46.06 -9.43
CA SER A 1078 -26.05 47.40 -9.55
C SER A 1078 -26.59 48.18 -10.75
N GLU A 1079 -27.70 47.72 -11.34
CA GLU A 1079 -28.40 48.41 -12.43
C GLU A 1079 -29.14 49.67 -11.91
N ASP A 1080 -29.22 50.72 -12.75
CA ASP A 1080 -29.84 52.00 -12.37
C ASP A 1080 -31.32 51.81 -11.96
N GLY A 1081 -31.68 52.21 -10.73
CA GLY A 1081 -33.03 52.06 -10.17
C GLY A 1081 -33.27 50.79 -9.35
N SER A 1082 -32.26 49.93 -9.20
CA SER A 1082 -32.27 48.77 -8.30
C SER A 1082 -32.33 49.19 -6.82
N GLU A 1083 -33.36 48.76 -6.08
CA GLU A 1083 -33.39 48.87 -4.61
C GLU A 1083 -32.71 47.66 -3.91
N ASN A 1084 -32.05 46.76 -4.67
CA ASN A 1084 -31.42 45.56 -4.11
C ASN A 1084 -30.04 45.87 -3.53
N TYR A 1085 -29.82 45.44 -2.29
CA TYR A 1085 -28.55 45.55 -1.58
C TYR A 1085 -28.25 44.28 -0.80
N PHE A 1086 -27.00 44.09 -0.40
CA PHE A 1086 -26.61 42.92 0.37
C PHE A 1086 -27.25 43.00 1.77
N LYS A 1087 -28.18 42.09 2.06
CA LYS A 1087 -29.06 42.19 3.23
C LYS A 1087 -28.87 41.01 4.17
N VAL A 1088 -28.83 41.30 5.46
CA VAL A 1088 -28.77 40.35 6.57
C VAL A 1088 -29.97 40.60 7.48
N GLU A 1089 -30.66 39.52 7.87
CA GLU A 1089 -31.84 39.55 8.75
C GLU A 1089 -31.70 38.56 9.91
N ASN A 1090 -32.45 38.82 10.98
CA ASN A 1090 -32.51 38.05 12.22
C ASN A 1090 -31.21 38.10 13.06
N THR A 1091 -30.44 39.18 12.99
CA THR A 1091 -29.40 39.49 14.00
C THR A 1091 -30.03 40.08 15.26
N ASP A 1092 -29.31 40.06 16.38
CA ASP A 1092 -29.79 40.66 17.62
C ASP A 1092 -29.93 42.20 17.48
N PRO A 1093 -31.06 42.78 17.91
CA PRO A 1093 -31.28 44.23 17.80
C PRO A 1093 -30.18 45.04 18.47
N ASN A 1094 -29.78 46.17 17.86
CA ASN A 1094 -28.79 47.12 18.38
C ASN A 1094 -27.37 46.57 18.58
N THR A 1095 -27.00 45.49 17.89
CA THR A 1095 -25.62 44.97 17.84
C THR A 1095 -24.97 45.27 16.48
N PRO A 1096 -23.67 45.60 16.41
CA PRO A 1096 -23.01 45.92 15.14
C PRO A 1096 -22.88 44.69 14.24
N ILE A 1097 -22.97 44.93 12.93
CA ILE A 1097 -22.74 43.94 11.88
C ILE A 1097 -21.51 44.38 11.11
N GLU A 1098 -20.47 43.57 11.08
CA GLU A 1098 -19.26 43.85 10.29
C GLU A 1098 -19.32 43.06 8.98
N VAL A 1099 -19.09 43.72 7.85
CA VAL A 1099 -19.07 43.14 6.51
C VAL A 1099 -17.77 43.49 5.81
N LEU A 1100 -17.09 42.46 5.31
CA LEU A 1100 -15.98 42.53 4.37
C LEU A 1100 -16.36 41.79 3.09
N ILE A 1101 -16.25 42.44 1.93
CA ILE A 1101 -16.53 41.84 0.62
C ILE A 1101 -15.26 41.87 -0.23
N PHE A 1102 -14.95 40.75 -0.86
CA PHE A 1102 -13.78 40.50 -1.69
C PHE A 1102 -14.19 40.15 -3.11
N ASN A 1103 -13.38 40.51 -4.10
CA ASN A 1103 -13.55 40.01 -5.47
C ASN A 1103 -13.02 38.56 -5.61
N GLU A 1104 -13.14 37.98 -6.81
CA GLU A 1104 -12.70 36.60 -7.11
C GLU A 1104 -11.20 36.34 -6.86
N MET A 1105 -10.39 37.40 -6.78
CA MET A 1105 -8.96 37.32 -6.48
C MET A 1105 -8.65 37.47 -4.98
N GLY A 1106 -9.68 37.53 -4.12
CA GLY A 1106 -9.53 37.67 -2.67
C GLY A 1106 -9.14 39.08 -2.21
N ILE A 1107 -9.27 40.10 -3.07
CA ILE A 1107 -8.94 41.50 -2.75
C ILE A 1107 -10.18 42.20 -2.20
N PRO A 1108 -10.10 42.91 -1.06
CA PRO A 1108 -11.26 43.61 -0.49
C PRO A 1108 -11.72 44.74 -1.42
N VAL A 1109 -13.03 44.79 -1.65
CA VAL A 1109 -13.70 45.78 -2.49
C VAL A 1109 -14.76 46.57 -1.71
N TYR A 1110 -15.25 46.05 -0.58
CA TYR A 1110 -16.13 46.78 0.31
C TYR A 1110 -15.90 46.35 1.77
N GLU A 1111 -15.95 47.31 2.70
CA GLU A 1111 -15.78 47.08 4.14
C GLU A 1111 -16.69 48.04 4.93
N ASN A 1112 -17.42 47.52 5.93
CA ASN A 1112 -18.22 48.31 6.85
C ASN A 1112 -18.37 47.59 8.19
N ASP A 1113 -18.03 48.24 9.30
CA ASP A 1113 -18.09 47.72 10.67
C ASP A 1113 -19.45 47.94 11.37
N HIS A 1114 -20.34 48.73 10.76
CA HIS A 1114 -21.70 49.04 11.25
C HIS A 1114 -22.72 48.84 10.12
N TYR A 1115 -22.61 47.73 9.40
CA TYR A 1115 -23.41 47.43 8.22
C TYR A 1115 -24.91 47.38 8.50
N GLN A 1116 -25.71 47.94 7.59
CA GLN A 1116 -27.16 48.17 7.75
C GLN A 1116 -27.59 49.12 8.89
N ALA A 1117 -26.66 49.66 9.68
CA ALA A 1117 -26.96 50.82 10.52
C ALA A 1117 -26.95 52.08 9.63
N GLN A 1118 -27.90 52.99 9.85
CA GLN A 1118 -27.92 54.34 9.25
C GLN A 1118 -28.02 54.41 7.70
N GLY A 1119 -28.37 53.31 7.03
CA GLY A 1119 -28.58 53.28 5.58
C GLY A 1119 -27.33 52.97 4.75
N ASP A 1120 -26.22 52.56 5.39
CA ASP A 1120 -25.02 52.15 4.68
C ASP A 1120 -25.15 50.71 4.17
N TYR A 1121 -25.38 50.60 2.86
CA TYR A 1121 -25.57 49.33 2.18
C TYR A 1121 -24.55 49.11 1.08
N PHE A 1122 -24.30 47.85 0.78
CA PHE A 1122 -23.54 47.46 -0.40
C PHE A 1122 -24.50 47.23 -1.56
N THR A 1123 -24.45 48.13 -2.53
CA THR A 1123 -25.27 48.13 -3.75
C THR A 1123 -24.45 47.78 -5.00
N GLY A 1124 -23.24 47.24 -4.83
CA GLY A 1124 -22.33 46.93 -5.94
C GLY A 1124 -21.28 47.98 -6.24
N TYR A 1125 -21.03 48.91 -5.32
CA TYR A 1125 -20.00 49.95 -5.47
C TYR A 1125 -18.91 49.78 -4.43
N ALA A 1126 -17.65 49.98 -4.85
CA ALA A 1126 -16.50 49.83 -3.96
C ALA A 1126 -16.41 50.99 -2.97
N ASN A 1127 -16.15 50.73 -1.68
CA ASN A 1127 -15.93 51.79 -0.68
C ASN A 1127 -14.50 51.82 -0.08
N VAL A 1128 -13.67 50.82 -0.40
CA VAL A 1128 -12.23 50.75 -0.06
C VAL A 1128 -11.34 51.08 -1.27
N ARG A 1129 -10.05 51.34 -1.04
CA ARG A 1129 -9.07 51.65 -2.09
C ARG A 1129 -8.40 50.36 -2.59
N GLY A 1130 -8.52 50.03 -3.87
CA GLY A 1130 -7.98 48.77 -4.44
C GLY A 1130 -8.08 48.67 -5.97
N VAL A 1131 -8.48 47.49 -6.48
CA VAL A 1131 -8.57 47.13 -7.92
C VAL A 1131 -9.47 48.08 -8.74
N VAL A 1132 -10.45 48.71 -8.09
CA VAL A 1132 -11.29 49.77 -8.66
C VAL A 1132 -11.29 50.97 -7.69
N ALA A 1133 -11.40 52.20 -8.20
CA ALA A 1133 -11.38 53.40 -7.34
C ALA A 1133 -12.62 53.47 -6.42
N ARG A 1134 -12.46 54.06 -5.22
CA ARG A 1134 -13.55 54.28 -4.27
C ARG A 1134 -14.72 55.00 -4.94
N GLY A 1135 -15.93 54.48 -4.76
CA GLY A 1135 -17.18 55.00 -5.36
C GLY A 1135 -17.46 54.50 -6.79
N GLN A 1136 -16.59 53.65 -7.36
CA GLN A 1136 -16.84 53.06 -8.69
C GLN A 1136 -17.67 51.79 -8.60
N ARG A 1137 -18.48 51.57 -9.63
CA ARG A 1137 -19.28 50.35 -9.80
C ARG A 1137 -18.33 49.16 -9.98
N LEU A 1138 -18.61 48.11 -9.23
CA LEU A 1138 -17.90 46.85 -9.34
C LEU A 1138 -18.44 46.05 -10.54
N PRO A 1139 -17.59 45.34 -11.30
CA PRO A 1139 -18.03 44.48 -12.39
C PRO A 1139 -19.04 43.43 -11.91
N SER A 1140 -20.00 43.06 -12.76
CA SER A 1140 -20.87 41.92 -12.50
C SER A 1140 -20.04 40.65 -12.38
N GLY A 1141 -20.28 39.84 -11.36
CA GLY A 1141 -19.45 38.68 -11.05
C GLY A 1141 -19.71 38.11 -9.67
N THR A 1142 -18.95 37.09 -9.29
CA THR A 1142 -19.05 36.50 -7.95
C THR A 1142 -18.07 37.20 -7.01
N TYR A 1143 -18.59 37.67 -5.89
CA TYR A 1143 -17.81 38.23 -4.79
C TYR A 1143 -17.90 37.28 -3.61
N PHE A 1144 -17.05 37.47 -2.61
CA PHE A 1144 -17.05 36.69 -1.38
C PHE A 1144 -17.23 37.63 -0.20
N TYR A 1145 -18.02 37.27 0.79
CA TYR A 1145 -18.19 38.07 2.00
C TYR A 1145 -17.74 37.33 3.24
N VAL A 1146 -17.27 38.09 4.22
CA VAL A 1146 -17.10 37.70 5.62
C VAL A 1146 -17.98 38.64 6.43
N LEU A 1147 -18.89 38.07 7.20
CA LEU A 1147 -19.88 38.76 8.00
C LEU A 1147 -19.68 38.40 9.48
N SER A 1148 -19.51 39.37 10.37
CA SER A 1148 -19.50 39.17 11.82
C SER A 1148 -20.71 39.86 12.46
N TYR A 1149 -21.47 39.17 13.31
CA TYR A 1149 -22.72 39.68 13.90
C TYR A 1149 -23.00 39.00 15.24
N VAL A 1150 -23.96 39.54 16.02
CA VAL A 1150 -24.46 38.88 17.24
C VAL A 1150 -25.81 38.24 16.96
N HIS A 1151 -25.99 36.99 17.36
CA HIS A 1151 -27.24 36.24 17.23
C HIS A 1151 -27.47 35.37 18.47
N GLY A 1152 -28.63 35.51 19.11
CA GLY A 1152 -28.95 34.79 20.35
C GLY A 1152 -27.99 35.08 21.49
N GLY A 1153 -27.45 36.30 21.57
CA GLY A 1153 -26.50 36.77 22.57
C GLY A 1153 -25.05 36.32 22.33
N ARG A 1154 -24.72 35.71 21.19
CA ARG A 1154 -23.38 35.20 20.87
C ARG A 1154 -22.83 35.86 19.61
N GLN A 1155 -21.55 36.22 19.64
CA GLN A 1155 -20.84 36.73 18.46
C GLN A 1155 -20.52 35.57 17.51
N GLU A 1156 -20.91 35.71 16.25
CA GLU A 1156 -20.74 34.71 15.20
C GLU A 1156 -20.10 35.32 13.96
N THR A 1157 -19.46 34.46 13.14
CA THR A 1157 -18.92 34.84 11.83
C THR A 1157 -19.43 33.90 10.76
N LYS A 1158 -19.95 34.45 9.67
CA LYS A 1158 -20.46 33.71 8.50
C LYS A 1158 -19.72 34.15 7.24
N LYS A 1159 -19.33 33.17 6.43
CA LYS A 1159 -18.64 33.40 5.15
C LYS A 1159 -19.48 32.82 4.01
N GLY A 1160 -19.49 33.49 2.88
CA GLY A 1160 -20.25 33.04 1.72
C GLY A 1160 -19.86 33.76 0.45
N PHE A 1161 -20.53 33.43 -0.64
CA PHE A 1161 -20.42 34.15 -1.90
C PHE A 1161 -21.57 35.15 -2.03
N LEU A 1162 -21.33 36.26 -2.71
CA LEU A 1162 -22.25 37.33 -3.05
C LEU A 1162 -22.24 37.52 -4.57
N TYR A 1163 -23.38 37.29 -5.23
CA TYR A 1163 -23.48 37.52 -6.66
C TYR A 1163 -23.82 38.99 -6.94
N LEU A 1164 -22.97 39.67 -7.71
CA LEU A 1164 -23.23 41.03 -8.16
C LEU A 1164 -23.63 41.01 -9.64
N LYS A 1165 -24.81 41.55 -9.96
CA LYS A 1165 -25.32 41.70 -11.32
C LYS A 1165 -25.22 43.13 -11.82
#